data_AF-A0A7K1J561-F1
#
_entry.id   AF-A0A7K1J561-F1
#
_cell.length_a   1.000
_cell.length_b   1.000
_cell.length_c   1.000
_cell.angle_alpha   90.00
_cell.angle_beta   90.00
_cell.angle_gamma   90.00
#
_symmetry.space_group_name_H-M   'P 1'
#
loop_
_entity.id
_entity.type
_entity.pdbx_description
1 polymer ?
#
loop_
_entity_poly.entity_id
_entity_poly.type
_entity_poly.pdbx_seq_one_letter_code
_entity_poly.pdbx_strand_id
1 'polypeptide(L)'
;MQIEHVRNGFASIPSARKDKRDYEKTLERRKKYRDQQAERLKDEFGLDKIREDSIRRLEAITRQNGQCLYCGRTITLSTCEMDHIVPRKGVGSTNTRDNFAAVCKLCNQMKSNTPFAAWARTDSAKQRGVSLSDAISRVRMFNIDSGEMNGREARNFEQGVIRRLSQTEWDEPIDNRSIESVAWMADELHRRIDWYYNSSRYEGHGTESTEGSTKVRVYQGSLTSEARKASGIDGQIHFAGASYKTRLDRRHHAIDAAVIAMMTQGAAQTLQIRRNLRASQNAVGYIEPDEIAWRDYPAEHNAGYAAYAKWLDSMYKLLDLLNDALDNDRIPVIHAQRYSLGNSIAHDATIRPLDRVLLGSAISVETINKASTPALYCALTRLPDYSAADGLPASENREISVNGIRYSAHDNITFFSGSSAQIAVQNGSADIGSAIHHARIYKCYKENKKGIRTYFYGMIRVFQADLLRAAHDDLFTCQLPVQSVSMRYADKKVVDAILSGRAEYRGYLVVGDEIEVEFNDQGNNAIASFKNFFEHELSVSPDVVNKWVVAGLMEPTKIRLRPSILSQEGMDRIKEAHPVDASILHDVESIFDKGWRMAVGTASKYKMRVVRRNVFGEKRYTSKNICLFAGASTRRSMTCKALGELLTAHKCMADCGTFAGACLSALIMRNPRKSH
;
A
#
# COMPACT_ATOMS: atom_id res chain seq x y z
N MET A 1 -11.65 -4.70 19.12
CA MET A 1 -11.03 -4.30 17.84
C MET A 1 -9.53 -4.17 18.03
N GLN A 2 -8.74 -4.92 17.25
CA GLN A 2 -7.28 -4.92 17.31
C GLN A 2 -6.73 -4.32 16.01
N ILE A 3 -5.72 -3.47 16.09
CA ILE A 3 -5.20 -2.74 14.93
C ILE A 3 -3.69 -2.86 14.89
N GLU A 4 -3.13 -3.13 13.72
CA GLU A 4 -1.69 -3.02 13.47
C GLU A 4 -1.38 -1.67 12.82
N HIS A 5 -0.46 -0.91 13.43
CA HIS A 5 0.02 0.35 12.85
C HIS A 5 1.40 0.17 12.21
N VAL A 6 1.53 0.67 10.98
CA VAL A 6 2.80 0.73 10.24
C VAL A 6 3.46 2.08 10.50
N ARG A 7 4.56 2.07 11.27
CA ARG A 7 5.27 3.25 11.82
C ARG A 7 5.17 4.53 10.99
N ASN A 8 5.72 4.53 9.76
CA ASN A 8 5.79 5.72 8.90
C ASN A 8 4.95 5.56 7.61
N GLY A 9 4.10 4.54 7.52
CA GLY A 9 3.39 4.18 6.29
C GLY A 9 2.30 5.15 5.85
N PHE A 10 1.86 6.03 6.75
CA PHE A 10 0.71 6.92 6.54
C PHE A 10 1.10 8.39 6.22
N ALA A 11 2.36 8.68 5.88
CA ALA A 11 2.76 10.02 5.43
C ALA A 11 2.36 10.24 3.95
N SER A 12 3.29 9.98 3.02
CA SER A 12 3.07 10.06 1.57
C SER A 12 3.95 9.06 0.85
N ILE A 13 3.65 8.74 -0.42
CA ILE A 13 4.52 7.86 -1.23
C ILE A 13 5.96 8.42 -1.30
N PRO A 14 6.20 9.71 -1.56
CA PRO A 14 7.54 10.30 -1.50
C PRO A 14 8.21 10.14 -0.14
N SER A 15 7.49 10.43 0.96
CA SER A 15 8.04 10.28 2.32
C SER A 15 8.39 8.82 2.62
N ALA A 16 7.49 7.88 2.32
CA ALA A 16 7.73 6.46 2.53
C ALA A 16 8.91 5.93 1.70
N ARG A 17 9.07 6.41 0.45
CA ARG A 17 10.23 6.09 -0.40
C ARG A 17 11.53 6.68 0.15
N LYS A 18 11.49 7.92 0.63
CA LYS A 18 12.64 8.58 1.26
C LYS A 18 13.03 7.85 2.55
N ASP A 19 12.07 7.57 3.43
CA ASP A 19 12.29 6.84 4.68
C ASP A 19 12.86 5.45 4.42
N LYS A 20 12.32 4.73 3.42
CA LYS A 20 12.87 3.43 2.99
C LYS A 20 14.32 3.56 2.55
N ARG A 21 14.63 4.53 1.69
CA ARG A 21 16.01 4.78 1.20
C ARG A 21 16.97 5.16 2.33
N ASP A 22 16.56 6.05 3.21
CA ASP A 22 17.38 6.49 4.35
C ASP A 22 17.62 5.34 5.33
N TYR A 23 16.60 4.49 5.54
CA TYR A 23 16.69 3.26 6.31
C TYR A 23 17.64 2.23 5.68
N GLU A 24 17.50 1.95 4.38
CA GLU A 24 18.38 1.05 3.61
C GLU A 24 19.83 1.52 3.65
N LYS A 25 20.08 2.81 3.41
CA LYS A 25 21.41 3.42 3.50
C LYS A 25 22.01 3.28 4.90
N THR A 26 21.19 3.43 5.93
CA THR A 26 21.62 3.24 7.33
C THR A 26 21.95 1.78 7.62
N LEU A 27 21.13 0.85 7.14
CA LEU A 27 21.37 -0.59 7.27
C LEU A 27 22.66 -1.01 6.54
N GLU A 28 22.86 -0.53 5.32
CA GLU A 28 24.05 -0.83 4.52
C GLU A 28 25.33 -0.32 5.19
N ARG A 29 25.33 0.94 5.66
CA ARG A 29 26.46 1.50 6.42
C ARG A 29 26.77 0.66 7.66
N ARG A 30 25.74 0.31 8.44
CA ARG A 30 25.89 -0.53 9.64
C ARG A 30 26.38 -1.92 9.30
N LYS A 31 25.85 -2.54 8.23
CA LYS A 31 26.29 -3.85 7.77
C LYS A 31 27.77 -3.83 7.43
N LYS A 32 28.22 -2.85 6.63
CA LYS A 32 29.64 -2.70 6.26
C LYS A 32 30.54 -2.55 7.49
N TYR A 33 30.15 -1.71 8.44
CA TYR A 33 30.91 -1.53 9.68
C TYR A 33 30.97 -2.83 10.50
N ARG A 34 29.86 -3.55 10.61
CA ARG A 34 29.80 -4.84 11.31
C ARG A 34 30.59 -5.93 10.63
N ASP A 35 30.59 -5.97 9.29
CA ASP A 35 31.40 -6.90 8.50
C ASP A 35 32.90 -6.65 8.77
N GLN A 36 33.32 -5.38 8.85
CA GLN A 36 34.70 -5.01 9.24
C GLN A 36 35.03 -5.46 10.67
N GLN A 37 34.11 -5.29 11.64
CA GLN A 37 34.36 -5.79 13.01
C GLN A 37 34.43 -7.32 13.05
N ALA A 38 33.64 -8.01 12.24
CA ALA A 38 33.68 -9.47 12.14
C ALA A 38 35.02 -9.96 11.56
N GLU A 39 35.56 -9.27 10.55
CA GLU A 39 36.89 -9.53 9.97
C GLU A 39 37.99 -9.30 11.01
N ARG A 40 37.95 -8.19 11.76
CA ARG A 40 38.87 -7.94 12.88
C ARG A 40 38.82 -9.02 13.96
N LEU A 41 37.63 -9.50 14.32
CA LEU A 41 37.48 -10.60 15.27
C LEU A 41 38.12 -11.91 14.78
N LYS A 42 38.10 -12.14 13.47
CA LYS A 42 38.74 -13.30 12.87
C LYS A 42 40.26 -13.14 12.84
N ASP A 43 40.75 -11.99 12.35
CA ASP A 43 42.17 -11.79 12.06
C ASP A 43 42.97 -11.43 13.32
N GLU A 44 42.45 -10.56 14.19
CA GLU A 44 43.15 -10.10 15.40
C GLU A 44 42.95 -11.03 16.60
N PHE A 45 41.81 -11.74 16.67
CA PHE A 45 41.43 -12.56 17.82
C PHE A 45 41.28 -14.06 17.52
N GLY A 46 41.48 -14.49 16.27
CA GLY A 46 41.47 -15.90 15.88
C GLY A 46 40.11 -16.59 16.07
N LEU A 47 39.00 -15.86 16.00
CA LEU A 47 37.67 -16.43 16.21
C LEU A 47 37.11 -17.03 14.90
N ASP A 48 37.02 -18.35 14.84
CA ASP A 48 36.45 -19.06 13.68
C ASP A 48 34.95 -18.83 13.50
N LYS A 49 34.21 -18.68 14.61
CA LYS A 49 32.76 -18.45 14.62
C LYS A 49 32.43 -17.11 15.28
N ILE A 50 32.12 -16.13 14.44
CA ILE A 50 31.74 -14.78 14.89
C ILE A 50 30.29 -14.80 15.39
N ARG A 51 30.10 -14.46 16.67
CA ARG A 51 28.78 -14.28 17.28
C ARG A 51 28.43 -12.79 17.40
N GLU A 52 27.14 -12.50 17.47
CA GLU A 52 26.61 -11.14 17.61
C GLU A 52 27.11 -10.44 18.89
N ASP A 53 27.25 -11.18 19.99
CA ASP A 53 27.78 -10.68 21.26
C ASP A 53 29.25 -10.28 21.15
N SER A 54 30.07 -11.07 20.42
CA SER A 54 31.48 -10.76 20.18
C SER A 54 31.65 -9.45 19.44
N ILE A 55 30.85 -9.21 18.39
CA ILE A 55 30.84 -7.95 17.64
C ILE A 55 30.48 -6.79 18.57
N ARG A 56 29.38 -6.91 19.33
CA ARG A 56 28.95 -5.86 20.25
C ARG A 56 29.98 -5.53 21.33
N ARG A 57 30.65 -6.56 21.88
CA ARG A 57 31.72 -6.40 22.87
C ARG A 57 32.90 -5.65 22.26
N LEU A 58 33.35 -6.03 21.06
CA LEU A 58 34.42 -5.32 20.37
C LEU A 58 34.06 -3.86 20.07
N GLU A 59 32.84 -3.60 19.59
CA GLU A 59 32.34 -2.23 19.38
C GLU A 59 32.38 -1.42 20.68
N ALA A 60 31.89 -1.99 21.79
CA ALA A 60 31.86 -1.31 23.08
C ALA A 60 33.25 -1.08 23.68
N ILE A 61 34.16 -2.06 23.61
CA ILE A 61 35.56 -1.93 24.04
C ILE A 61 36.25 -0.82 23.26
N THR A 62 36.14 -0.86 21.92
CA THR A 62 36.78 0.12 21.02
C THR A 62 36.29 1.52 21.35
N ARG A 63 34.97 1.70 21.45
CA ARG A 63 34.34 2.97 21.80
C ARG A 63 34.77 3.49 23.17
N GLN A 64 34.97 2.59 24.13
CA GLN A 64 35.39 2.93 25.49
C GLN A 64 36.92 2.99 25.67
N ASN A 65 37.69 3.06 24.58
CA ASN A 65 39.16 3.12 24.62
C ASN A 65 39.81 1.96 25.40
N GLY A 66 39.21 0.77 25.34
CA GLY A 66 39.71 -0.40 26.08
C GLY A 66 39.56 -0.28 27.60
N GLN A 67 38.72 0.63 28.10
CA GLN A 67 38.52 0.86 29.54
C GLN A 67 37.14 0.42 30.01
N CYS A 68 37.09 -0.16 31.20
CA CYS A 68 35.85 -0.41 31.93
C CYS A 68 35.12 0.92 32.17
N LEU A 69 33.87 1.02 31.72
CA LEU A 69 33.11 2.25 31.87
C LEU A 69 32.96 2.69 33.33
N TYR A 70 32.94 1.74 34.28
CA TYR A 70 32.67 2.02 35.69
C TYR A 70 33.91 2.37 36.51
N CYS A 71 35.04 1.69 36.30
CA CYS A 71 36.25 1.90 37.11
C CYS A 71 37.48 2.34 36.32
N GLY A 72 37.40 2.48 35.00
CA GLY A 72 38.51 2.93 34.15
C GLY A 72 39.63 1.92 33.92
N ARG A 73 39.63 0.76 34.59
CA ARG A 73 40.64 -0.29 34.37
C ARG A 73 40.56 -0.86 32.96
N THR A 74 41.71 -1.26 32.43
CA THR A 74 41.81 -1.88 31.11
C THR A 74 40.97 -3.16 31.03
N ILE A 75 40.23 -3.29 29.93
CA ILE A 75 39.45 -4.46 29.56
C ILE A 75 39.79 -4.88 28.13
N THR A 76 39.73 -6.17 27.89
CA THR A 76 39.98 -6.83 26.60
C THR A 76 38.75 -7.67 26.24
N LEU A 77 38.74 -8.22 25.02
CA LEU A 77 37.68 -9.14 24.60
C LEU A 77 37.57 -10.40 25.47
N SER A 78 38.62 -10.79 26.21
CA SER A 78 38.56 -11.92 27.14
C SER A 78 38.17 -11.53 28.57
N THR A 79 38.28 -10.26 28.93
CA THR A 79 38.13 -9.78 30.33
C THR A 79 36.94 -8.84 30.54
N CYS A 80 36.29 -8.39 29.46
CA CYS A 80 35.09 -7.57 29.55
C CYS A 80 33.82 -8.42 29.67
N GLU A 81 32.77 -7.85 30.27
CA GLU A 81 31.39 -8.33 30.21
C GLU A 81 30.51 -7.17 29.72
N MET A 82 29.38 -7.49 29.09
CA MET A 82 28.37 -6.49 28.73
C MET A 82 27.37 -6.36 29.88
N ASP A 83 27.20 -5.16 30.41
CA ASP A 83 26.25 -4.88 31.49
C ASP A 83 25.15 -3.93 31.03
N HIS A 84 23.94 -4.12 31.57
CA HIS A 84 22.86 -3.13 31.50
C HIS A 84 23.07 -2.09 32.60
N ILE A 85 23.38 -0.85 32.21
CA ILE A 85 23.66 0.26 33.15
C ILE A 85 22.52 0.45 34.15
N VAL A 86 21.29 0.40 33.64
CA VAL A 86 20.06 0.41 34.42
C VAL A 86 19.30 -0.90 34.19
N PRO A 87 19.11 -1.71 35.24
CA PRO A 87 18.25 -2.88 35.19
C PRO A 87 16.76 -2.51 35.14
N ARG A 88 15.91 -3.46 34.77
CA ARG A 88 14.46 -3.28 34.66
C ARG A 88 13.73 -4.12 35.71
N LYS A 89 12.60 -3.63 36.20
CA LYS A 89 11.70 -4.38 37.09
C LYS A 89 11.03 -5.53 36.31
N GLY A 90 10.96 -6.70 36.93
CA GLY A 90 10.34 -7.88 36.32
C GLY A 90 11.17 -8.49 35.19
N VAL A 91 10.53 -9.27 34.31
CA VAL A 91 11.21 -10.04 33.26
C VAL A 91 11.63 -9.14 32.08
N GLY A 92 12.87 -9.29 31.65
CA GLY A 92 13.48 -8.57 30.53
C GLY A 92 14.22 -7.30 30.94
N SER A 93 14.84 -6.63 29.96
CA SER A 93 15.77 -5.52 30.15
C SER A 93 15.51 -4.38 29.17
N THR A 94 16.06 -3.19 29.41
CA THR A 94 16.07 -2.14 28.39
C THR A 94 17.25 -2.31 27.44
N ASN A 95 17.02 -2.99 26.31
CA ASN A 95 18.05 -3.37 25.35
C ASN A 95 18.40 -2.28 24.33
N THR A 96 18.26 -1.01 24.71
CA THR A 96 18.72 0.11 23.89
C THR A 96 20.24 0.21 24.00
N ARG A 97 20.91 0.62 22.90
CA ARG A 97 22.37 0.64 22.83
C ARG A 97 22.98 1.51 23.94
N ASP A 98 22.32 2.61 24.29
CA ASP A 98 22.71 3.58 25.32
C ASP A 98 22.59 3.03 26.76
N ASN A 99 22.01 1.85 26.95
CA ASN A 99 21.96 1.17 28.24
C ASN A 99 22.99 0.03 28.36
N PHE A 100 23.85 -0.18 27.36
CA PHE A 100 24.89 -1.20 27.40
C PHE A 100 26.27 -0.60 27.65
N ALA A 101 27.03 -1.19 28.57
CA ALA A 101 28.40 -0.83 28.88
C ALA A 101 29.33 -2.05 28.84
N ALA A 102 30.55 -1.90 28.32
CA ALA A 102 31.60 -2.89 28.51
C ALA A 102 32.29 -2.64 29.86
N VAL A 103 32.30 -3.64 30.73
CA VAL A 103 32.77 -3.51 32.11
C VAL A 103 33.68 -4.67 32.48
N CYS A 104 34.51 -4.53 33.50
CA CYS A 104 35.26 -5.67 34.01
C CYS A 104 34.36 -6.56 34.87
N LYS A 105 34.61 -7.89 34.84
CA LYS A 105 33.84 -8.91 35.56
C LYS A 105 33.52 -8.54 37.01
N LEU A 106 34.51 -8.05 37.76
CA LEU A 106 34.31 -7.71 39.16
C LEU A 106 33.38 -6.49 39.36
N CYS A 107 33.40 -5.49 38.47
CA CYS A 107 32.43 -4.40 38.55
C CYS A 107 31.01 -4.89 38.21
N ASN A 108 30.88 -5.77 37.21
CA ASN A 108 29.59 -6.36 36.84
C ASN A 108 28.97 -7.15 38.00
N GLN A 109 29.75 -8.05 38.59
CA GLN A 109 29.35 -8.86 39.74
C GLN A 109 28.97 -8.01 40.97
N MET A 110 29.77 -6.97 41.28
CA MET A 110 29.50 -6.09 42.44
C MET A 110 28.27 -5.20 42.24
N LYS A 111 28.03 -4.73 41.01
CA LYS A 111 26.82 -3.95 40.70
C LYS A 111 25.58 -4.83 40.78
N SER A 112 25.67 -6.06 40.29
CA SER A 112 24.55 -7.00 40.23
C SER A 112 23.31 -6.33 39.61
N ASN A 113 22.12 -6.63 40.11
CA ASN A 113 20.85 -6.08 39.63
C ASN A 113 20.52 -4.67 40.18
N THR A 114 21.54 -3.84 40.42
CA THR A 114 21.40 -2.47 40.96
C THR A 114 21.68 -1.44 39.87
N PRO A 115 20.90 -0.34 39.75
CA PRO A 115 21.25 0.78 38.87
C PRO A 115 22.64 1.34 39.18
N PHE A 116 23.43 1.66 38.15
CA PHE A 116 24.81 2.13 38.33
C PHE A 116 24.92 3.30 39.33
N ALA A 117 24.03 4.31 39.24
CA ALA A 117 24.08 5.47 40.14
C ALA A 117 23.90 5.10 41.62
N ALA A 118 23.05 4.12 41.91
CA ALA A 118 22.81 3.63 43.26
C ALA A 118 24.00 2.80 43.75
N TRP A 119 24.53 1.90 42.91
CA TRP A 119 25.71 1.11 43.24
C TRP A 119 26.95 1.99 43.47
N ALA A 120 27.19 3.01 42.63
CA ALA A 120 28.34 3.92 42.73
C ALA A 120 28.39 4.71 44.05
N ARG A 121 27.27 4.79 44.80
CA ARG A 121 27.22 5.44 46.12
C ARG A 121 27.63 4.52 47.26
N THR A 122 27.67 3.20 47.04
CA THR A 122 28.08 2.20 48.04
C THR A 122 29.58 2.28 48.33
N ASP A 123 29.98 1.91 49.54
CA ASP A 123 31.39 1.94 49.93
C ASP A 123 32.24 0.95 49.13
N SER A 124 31.66 -0.19 48.75
CA SER A 124 32.33 -1.21 47.93
C SER A 124 32.67 -0.67 46.53
N ALA A 125 31.79 0.14 45.92
CA ALA A 125 32.07 0.81 44.66
C ALA A 125 33.14 1.91 44.82
N LYS A 126 33.03 2.74 45.86
CA LYS A 126 33.99 3.83 46.13
C LYS A 126 35.41 3.32 46.40
N GLN A 127 35.56 2.25 47.18
CA GLN A 127 36.86 1.59 47.44
C GLN A 127 37.54 1.12 46.15
N ARG A 128 36.76 0.87 45.10
CA ARG A 128 37.25 0.46 43.78
C ARG A 128 37.57 1.65 42.86
N GLY A 129 37.40 2.89 43.32
CA GLY A 129 37.56 4.09 42.52
C GLY A 129 36.41 4.29 41.51
N VAL A 130 35.21 3.76 41.80
CA VAL A 130 34.02 3.99 40.97
C VAL A 130 33.35 5.28 41.44
N SER A 131 33.11 6.19 40.51
CA SER A 131 32.33 7.41 40.74
C SER A 131 31.48 7.75 39.51
N LEU A 132 30.36 8.45 39.73
CA LEU A 132 29.50 8.91 38.64
C LEU A 132 30.23 9.94 37.75
N SER A 133 30.99 10.85 38.36
CA SER A 133 31.74 11.89 37.63
C SER A 133 32.78 11.29 36.69
N ASP A 134 33.51 10.27 37.13
CA ASP A 134 34.55 9.64 36.31
C ASP A 134 33.93 8.80 35.18
N ALA A 135 32.80 8.13 35.45
CA ALA A 135 32.07 7.41 34.42
C ALA A 135 31.56 8.36 33.33
N ILE A 136 30.97 9.50 33.70
CA ILE A 136 30.54 10.53 32.74
C ILE A 136 31.72 11.10 31.96
N SER A 137 32.84 11.38 32.62
CA SER A 137 34.07 11.85 31.96
C SER A 137 34.56 10.86 30.91
N ARG A 138 34.52 9.55 31.20
CA ARG A 138 34.84 8.50 30.22
C ARG A 138 33.88 8.47 29.04
N VAL A 139 32.56 8.66 29.26
CA VAL A 139 31.59 8.75 28.14
C VAL A 139 31.93 9.90 27.20
N ARG A 140 32.32 11.06 27.73
CA ARG A 140 32.73 12.22 26.91
C ARG A 140 34.01 11.99 26.12
N MET A 141 34.79 10.97 26.47
CA MET A 141 36.00 10.57 25.78
C MET A 141 35.78 9.36 24.85
N PHE A 142 34.53 8.95 24.59
CA PHE A 142 34.25 7.82 23.71
C PHE A 142 34.81 8.05 22.30
N ASN A 143 35.48 7.03 21.78
CA ASN A 143 35.99 7.00 20.42
C ASN A 143 34.97 6.34 19.49
N ILE A 144 33.95 7.10 19.07
CA ILE A 144 32.86 6.60 18.24
C ILE A 144 33.25 6.69 16.76
N ASP A 145 33.33 5.54 16.10
CA ASP A 145 33.65 5.48 14.67
C ASP A 145 32.49 6.03 13.81
N SER A 146 32.81 6.78 12.77
CA SER A 146 31.81 7.38 11.88
C SER A 146 30.98 6.36 11.08
N GLY A 147 31.52 5.15 10.89
CA GLY A 147 30.83 3.98 10.36
C GLY A 147 29.87 3.34 11.38
N GLU A 148 30.18 3.40 12.67
CA GLU A 148 29.30 2.95 13.77
C GLU A 148 28.08 3.88 13.91
N MET A 149 28.32 5.19 14.01
CA MET A 149 27.29 6.23 14.18
C MET A 149 27.68 7.52 13.48
N ASN A 150 26.70 8.22 12.89
CA ASN A 150 26.95 9.58 12.42
C ASN A 150 27.06 10.57 13.60
N GLY A 151 27.58 11.78 13.37
CA GLY A 151 27.84 12.75 14.43
C GLY A 151 26.62 13.23 15.23
N ARG A 152 25.39 13.10 14.70
CA ARG A 152 24.16 13.37 15.47
C ARG A 152 23.75 12.16 16.31
N GLU A 153 23.85 10.96 15.74
CA GLU A 153 23.60 9.70 16.44
C GLU A 153 24.57 9.52 17.61
N ALA A 154 25.86 9.81 17.41
CA ALA A 154 26.90 9.74 18.44
C ALA A 154 26.59 10.64 19.65
N ARG A 155 26.27 11.92 19.39
CA ARG A 155 25.87 12.86 20.45
C ARG A 155 24.63 12.40 21.22
N ASN A 156 23.61 11.92 20.51
CA ASN A 156 22.41 11.40 21.16
C ASN A 156 22.70 10.15 22.00
N PHE A 157 23.59 9.28 21.51
CA PHE A 157 24.03 8.09 22.20
C PHE A 157 24.78 8.43 23.50
N GLU A 158 25.77 9.32 23.45
CA GLU A 158 26.50 9.79 24.64
C GLU A 158 25.58 10.37 25.69
N GLN A 159 24.65 11.25 25.30
CA GLN A 159 23.67 11.84 26.21
C GLN A 159 22.73 10.77 26.79
N GLY A 160 22.35 9.77 25.98
CA GLY A 160 21.60 8.62 26.44
C GLY A 160 22.34 7.83 27.54
N VAL A 161 23.61 7.51 27.32
CA VAL A 161 24.46 6.79 28.29
C VAL A 161 24.64 7.60 29.57
N ILE A 162 24.91 8.90 29.48
CA ILE A 162 25.05 9.79 30.66
C ILE A 162 23.76 9.82 31.48
N ARG A 163 22.60 9.92 30.80
CA ARG A 163 21.30 9.88 31.47
C ARG A 163 21.09 8.55 32.20
N ARG A 164 21.44 7.42 31.56
CA ARG A 164 21.37 6.07 32.17
C ARG A 164 22.30 5.93 33.37
N LEU A 165 23.55 6.39 33.27
CA LEU A 165 24.50 6.38 34.39
C LEU A 165 24.00 7.19 35.58
N SER A 166 23.21 8.24 35.35
CA SER A 166 22.71 9.11 36.43
C SER A 166 21.40 8.61 37.06
N GLN A 167 20.75 7.60 36.47
CA GLN A 167 19.46 7.09 36.91
C GLN A 167 19.62 6.21 38.16
N THR A 168 18.87 6.52 39.22
CA THR A 168 18.92 5.79 40.51
C THR A 168 17.86 4.70 40.65
N GLU A 169 16.84 4.72 39.80
CA GLU A 169 15.72 3.78 39.85
C GLU A 169 15.77 2.80 38.67
N TRP A 170 15.25 1.59 38.89
CA TRP A 170 15.06 0.59 37.83
C TRP A 170 14.11 1.12 36.75
N ASP A 171 14.29 0.64 35.52
CA ASP A 171 13.29 0.85 34.48
C ASP A 171 11.98 0.13 34.82
N GLU A 172 10.86 0.73 34.45
CA GLU A 172 9.53 0.17 34.64
C GLU A 172 9.34 -1.17 33.88
N PRO A 173 8.51 -2.08 34.40
CA PRO A 173 8.29 -3.37 33.79
C PRO A 173 7.70 -3.24 32.38
N ILE A 174 7.88 -4.26 31.55
CA ILE A 174 7.21 -4.32 30.24
C ILE A 174 5.70 -4.45 30.49
N ASP A 175 4.98 -3.36 30.26
CA ASP A 175 3.54 -3.26 30.47
C ASP A 175 2.80 -3.03 29.14
N ASN A 176 1.47 -3.01 29.20
CA ASN A 176 0.65 -2.90 28.00
C ASN A 176 0.81 -1.57 27.28
N ARG A 177 1.07 -0.47 28.01
CA ARG A 177 1.30 0.86 27.43
C ARG A 177 2.59 0.88 26.60
N SER A 178 3.60 0.12 27.01
CA SER A 178 4.88 0.02 26.30
C SER A 178 4.82 -0.78 24.99
N ILE A 179 3.75 -1.54 24.76
CA ILE A 179 3.54 -2.39 23.56
C ILE A 179 2.78 -1.63 22.48
N GLU A 180 1.86 -0.76 22.88
CA GLU A 180 1.01 0.00 21.97
C GLU A 180 1.82 0.98 21.10
N SER A 181 1.29 1.30 19.93
CA SER A 181 1.92 2.28 19.05
C SER A 181 1.62 3.69 19.54
N VAL A 182 2.66 4.44 19.93
CA VAL A 182 2.57 5.85 20.35
C VAL A 182 2.59 6.86 19.19
N ALA A 183 2.37 6.39 17.95
CA ALA A 183 2.35 7.27 16.79
C ALA A 183 1.06 8.10 16.80
N TRP A 184 1.13 9.37 16.38
CA TRP A 184 -0.05 10.25 16.41
C TRP A 184 -1.26 9.65 15.67
N MET A 185 -1.06 9.05 14.49
CA MET A 185 -2.15 8.40 13.74
C MET A 185 -2.68 7.12 14.42
N ALA A 186 -1.85 6.40 15.16
CA ALA A 186 -2.29 5.24 15.93
C ALA A 186 -3.21 5.67 17.08
N ASP A 187 -2.81 6.72 17.81
CA ASP A 187 -3.56 7.32 18.90
C ASP A 187 -4.89 7.93 18.39
N GLU A 188 -4.87 8.66 17.28
CA GLU A 188 -6.08 9.22 16.66
C GLU A 188 -7.05 8.12 16.20
N LEU A 189 -6.54 7.06 15.57
CA LEU A 189 -7.35 5.92 15.13
C LEU A 189 -7.97 5.18 16.32
N HIS A 190 -7.20 4.98 17.39
CA HIS A 190 -7.70 4.42 18.65
C HIS A 190 -8.88 5.25 19.17
N ARG A 191 -8.70 6.56 19.34
CA ARG A 191 -9.74 7.46 19.88
C ARG A 191 -11.02 7.43 19.06
N ARG A 192 -10.92 7.53 17.72
CA ARG A 192 -12.10 7.56 16.85
C ARG A 192 -12.90 6.26 16.90
N ILE A 193 -12.22 5.13 16.90
CA ILE A 193 -12.87 3.81 16.94
C ILE A 193 -13.46 3.56 18.33
N ASP A 194 -12.73 3.89 19.38
CA ASP A 194 -13.24 3.72 20.74
C ASP A 194 -14.47 4.61 20.97
N TRP A 195 -14.44 5.86 20.52
CA TRP A 195 -15.63 6.71 20.56
C TRP A 195 -16.78 6.14 19.71
N TYR A 196 -16.53 5.68 18.48
CA TYR A 196 -17.59 5.14 17.62
C TYR A 196 -18.33 3.95 18.25
N TYR A 197 -17.61 3.03 18.90
CA TYR A 197 -18.23 1.85 19.52
C TYR A 197 -18.67 2.06 20.97
N ASN A 198 -18.11 3.05 21.66
CA ASN A 198 -18.31 3.26 23.09
C ASN A 198 -18.74 4.70 23.44
N SER A 199 -19.37 5.45 22.51
CA SER A 199 -19.74 6.86 22.67
C SER A 199 -20.60 7.13 23.91
N SER A 200 -21.48 6.20 24.27
CA SER A 200 -22.36 6.28 25.45
C SER A 200 -21.61 6.49 26.77
N ARG A 201 -20.34 6.08 26.86
CA ARG A 201 -19.47 6.34 28.02
C ARG A 201 -19.03 7.79 28.12
N TYR A 202 -18.88 8.45 26.98
CA TYR A 202 -18.38 9.82 26.88
C TYR A 202 -19.51 10.84 26.98
N GLU A 203 -20.73 10.44 26.61
CA GLU A 203 -21.92 11.30 26.58
C GLU A 203 -22.68 11.35 27.91
N GLY A 204 -22.17 10.72 28.98
CA GLY A 204 -22.77 10.77 30.32
C GLY A 204 -24.08 9.99 30.47
N HIS A 205 -24.47 9.19 29.48
CA HIS A 205 -25.70 8.38 29.45
C HIS A 205 -25.48 6.89 29.75
N GLY A 206 -24.24 6.47 30.01
CA GLY A 206 -23.87 5.07 30.29
C GLY A 206 -23.76 4.76 31.79
N THR A 207 -24.11 3.54 32.17
CA THR A 207 -23.69 2.96 33.46
C THR A 207 -22.16 2.85 33.50
N GLU A 208 -21.52 3.03 34.66
CA GLU A 208 -20.06 2.82 34.82
C GLU A 208 -19.58 1.40 34.44
N SER A 209 -20.51 0.46 34.20
CA SER A 209 -20.18 -0.89 33.76
C SER A 209 -19.42 -0.89 32.43
N THR A 210 -18.31 -1.62 32.43
CA THR A 210 -17.48 -1.83 31.23
C THR A 210 -17.88 -3.09 30.44
N GLU A 211 -18.89 -3.79 30.92
CA GLU A 211 -19.38 -5.05 30.37
C GLU A 211 -20.00 -4.84 28.98
N GLY A 212 -19.66 -5.70 28.02
CA GLY A 212 -20.13 -5.58 26.62
C GLY A 212 -19.41 -4.53 25.75
N SER A 213 -18.52 -3.72 26.32
CA SER A 213 -17.80 -2.70 25.52
C SER A 213 -16.76 -3.25 24.55
N THR A 214 -16.56 -2.51 23.46
CA THR A 214 -15.53 -2.84 22.49
C THR A 214 -14.17 -2.39 23.01
N LYS A 215 -13.29 -3.35 23.33
CA LYS A 215 -11.89 -3.06 23.66
C LYS A 215 -11.10 -2.70 22.39
N VAL A 216 -10.53 -1.50 22.33
CA VAL A 216 -9.71 -1.05 21.20
C VAL A 216 -8.24 -1.07 21.60
N ARG A 217 -7.36 -1.62 20.74
CA ARG A 217 -5.90 -1.57 20.93
C ARG A 217 -5.21 -1.36 19.59
N VAL A 218 -4.07 -0.68 19.63
CA VAL A 218 -3.24 -0.41 18.45
C VAL A 218 -1.81 -0.85 18.70
N TYR A 219 -1.40 -1.91 18.02
CA TYR A 219 -0.09 -2.55 18.16
C TYR A 219 0.89 -2.10 17.09
N GLN A 220 2.19 -2.20 17.38
CA GLN A 220 3.24 -2.01 16.39
C GLN A 220 3.37 -3.24 15.48
N GLY A 221 3.61 -3.05 14.18
CA GLY A 221 3.67 -4.18 13.25
C GLY A 221 4.79 -5.22 13.45
N SER A 222 5.78 -4.94 14.30
CA SER A 222 6.73 -5.97 14.73
C SER A 222 6.06 -7.09 15.54
N LEU A 223 4.96 -6.79 16.24
CA LEU A 223 4.28 -7.74 17.10
C LEU A 223 3.56 -8.82 16.30
N THR A 224 2.93 -8.46 15.17
CA THR A 224 2.26 -9.40 14.26
C THR A 224 3.23 -10.44 13.69
N SER A 225 4.43 -9.99 13.33
CA SER A 225 5.51 -10.86 12.86
C SER A 225 5.96 -11.83 13.95
N GLU A 226 6.11 -11.35 15.18
CA GLU A 226 6.47 -12.19 16.31
C GLU A 226 5.35 -13.19 16.64
N ALA A 227 4.09 -12.76 16.55
CA ALA A 227 2.93 -13.60 16.80
C ALA A 227 2.89 -14.82 15.87
N ARG A 228 3.09 -14.62 14.56
CA ARG A 228 3.14 -15.74 13.60
C ARG A 228 4.27 -16.72 13.90
N LYS A 229 5.46 -16.21 14.22
CA LYS A 229 6.64 -17.03 14.50
C LYS A 229 6.49 -17.82 15.79
N ALA A 230 6.03 -17.17 16.85
CA ALA A 230 5.90 -17.80 18.16
C ALA A 230 4.74 -18.81 18.21
N SER A 231 3.69 -18.60 17.42
CA SER A 231 2.60 -19.59 17.25
C SER A 231 2.92 -20.73 16.30
N GLY A 232 4.07 -20.69 15.61
CA GLY A 232 4.48 -21.74 14.69
C GLY A 232 3.73 -21.77 13.36
N ILE A 233 2.79 -20.84 13.11
CA ILE A 233 2.02 -20.80 11.86
C ILE A 233 2.81 -20.20 10.68
N ASP A 234 3.87 -19.42 10.97
CA ASP A 234 4.77 -18.89 9.94
C ASP A 234 5.45 -20.06 9.19
N GLY A 235 5.41 -20.06 7.86
CA GLY A 235 5.93 -21.18 7.06
C GLY A 235 4.90 -22.25 6.70
N GLN A 236 3.69 -22.20 7.26
CA GLN A 236 2.60 -23.16 6.99
C GLN A 236 1.40 -22.53 6.25
N ILE A 237 1.44 -21.22 6.01
CA ILE A 237 0.36 -20.50 5.34
C ILE A 237 0.52 -20.65 3.82
N HIS A 238 -0.56 -21.01 3.12
CA HIS A 238 -0.58 -21.27 1.68
C HIS A 238 -0.56 -19.97 0.85
N PHE A 239 0.51 -19.16 0.94
CA PHE A 239 0.67 -17.98 0.09
C PHE A 239 0.97 -18.37 -1.36
N ALA A 240 0.59 -17.50 -2.30
CA ALA A 240 0.93 -17.71 -3.70
C ALA A 240 2.46 -17.71 -3.90
N GLY A 241 2.99 -18.84 -4.37
CA GLY A 241 4.39 -19.03 -4.75
C GLY A 241 5.38 -19.14 -3.60
N ALA A 242 4.92 -19.19 -2.34
CA ALA A 242 5.80 -19.38 -1.18
C ALA A 242 5.03 -19.94 0.02
N SER A 243 5.68 -20.76 0.85
CA SER A 243 5.14 -21.21 2.13
C SER A 243 5.37 -20.20 3.27
N TYR A 244 6.20 -19.17 3.04
CA TYR A 244 6.52 -18.12 4.01
C TYR A 244 5.83 -16.80 3.65
N LYS A 245 5.69 -15.88 4.62
CA LYS A 245 5.17 -14.54 4.33
C LYS A 245 6.01 -13.86 3.25
N THR A 246 5.40 -13.63 2.10
CA THR A 246 5.98 -12.92 0.96
C THR A 246 5.19 -11.66 0.63
N ARG A 247 5.87 -10.63 0.09
CA ARG A 247 5.21 -9.45 -0.48
C ARG A 247 4.67 -9.70 -1.89
N LEU A 248 4.87 -10.90 -2.44
CA LEU A 248 4.32 -11.34 -3.71
C LEU A 248 2.80 -11.45 -3.64
N ASP A 249 2.26 -12.13 -2.63
CA ASP A 249 0.82 -12.30 -2.44
C ASP A 249 0.25 -11.17 -1.58
N ARG A 250 -0.54 -10.27 -2.16
CA ARG A 250 -1.15 -9.14 -1.44
C ARG A 250 -2.15 -9.56 -0.36
N ARG A 251 -2.65 -10.80 -0.37
CA ARG A 251 -3.56 -11.31 0.66
C ARG A 251 -2.89 -11.39 2.03
N HIS A 252 -1.55 -11.31 2.12
CA HIS A 252 -0.83 -11.26 3.40
C HIS A 252 -1.29 -10.14 4.33
N HIS A 253 -1.85 -9.04 3.82
CA HIS A 253 -2.44 -7.99 4.66
C HIS A 253 -3.68 -8.47 5.42
N ALA A 254 -4.56 -9.27 4.79
CA ALA A 254 -5.72 -9.86 5.45
C ALA A 254 -5.29 -10.94 6.46
N ILE A 255 -4.24 -11.70 6.13
CA ILE A 255 -3.62 -12.66 7.07
C ILE A 255 -3.07 -11.95 8.30
N ASP A 256 -2.29 -10.87 8.12
CA ASP A 256 -1.79 -10.03 9.20
C ASP A 256 -2.94 -9.49 10.07
N ALA A 257 -4.02 -9.03 9.45
CA ALA A 257 -5.22 -8.55 10.15
C ALA A 257 -5.91 -9.65 10.98
N ALA A 258 -6.02 -10.86 10.45
CA ALA A 258 -6.60 -12.01 11.17
C ALA A 258 -5.73 -12.44 12.36
N VAL A 259 -4.41 -12.48 12.19
CA VAL A 259 -3.45 -12.74 13.28
C VAL A 259 -3.60 -11.71 14.39
N ILE A 260 -3.75 -10.43 14.03
CA ILE A 260 -3.93 -9.35 15.00
C ILE A 260 -5.30 -9.40 15.67
N ALA A 261 -6.34 -9.82 14.96
CA ALA A 261 -7.66 -10.03 15.56
C ALA A 261 -7.63 -11.08 16.69
N MET A 262 -6.76 -12.09 16.59
CA MET A 262 -6.54 -13.10 17.63
C MET A 262 -5.65 -12.63 18.78
N MET A 263 -5.07 -11.43 18.70
CA MET A 263 -4.19 -10.92 19.74
C MET A 263 -4.97 -10.63 21.03
N THR A 264 -4.48 -11.21 22.13
CA THR A 264 -4.93 -10.87 23.49
C THR A 264 -3.89 -10.00 24.18
N GLN A 265 -4.30 -9.30 25.24
CA GLN A 265 -3.39 -8.50 26.05
C GLN A 265 -2.26 -9.34 26.66
N GLY A 266 -2.59 -10.53 27.19
CA GLY A 266 -1.60 -11.45 27.74
C GLY A 266 -0.63 -11.96 26.67
N ALA A 267 -1.13 -12.36 25.49
CA ALA A 267 -0.28 -12.80 24.38
C ALA A 267 0.65 -11.67 23.91
N ALA A 268 0.14 -10.45 23.75
CA ALA A 268 0.93 -9.29 23.33
C ALA A 268 2.09 -9.02 24.31
N GLN A 269 1.81 -9.04 25.62
CA GLN A 269 2.82 -8.86 26.66
C GLN A 269 3.87 -9.98 26.63
N THR A 270 3.44 -11.24 26.55
CA THR A 270 4.34 -12.39 26.45
C THR A 270 5.24 -12.29 25.22
N LEU A 271 4.70 -11.98 24.04
CA LEU A 271 5.48 -11.84 22.81
C LEU A 271 6.51 -10.71 22.92
N GLN A 272 6.14 -9.58 23.54
CA GLN A 272 7.06 -8.48 23.76
C GLN A 272 8.18 -8.86 24.74
N ILE A 273 7.87 -9.60 25.80
CA ILE A 273 8.86 -10.12 26.74
C ILE A 273 9.79 -11.11 26.05
N ARG A 274 9.26 -12.09 25.30
CA ARG A 274 10.07 -13.05 24.51
C ARG A 274 11.04 -12.34 23.58
N ARG A 275 10.55 -11.35 22.84
CA ARG A 275 11.39 -10.53 21.95
C ARG A 275 12.47 -9.76 22.71
N ASN A 276 12.12 -9.27 23.90
CA ASN A 276 13.05 -8.56 24.77
C ASN A 276 14.16 -9.48 25.31
N LEU A 277 13.79 -10.64 25.87
CA LEU A 277 14.71 -11.67 26.35
C LEU A 277 15.66 -12.10 25.23
N ARG A 278 15.12 -12.37 24.03
CA ARG A 278 15.94 -12.70 22.85
C ARG A 278 17.00 -11.63 22.56
N ALA A 279 16.62 -10.35 22.64
CA ALA A 279 17.55 -9.25 22.40
C ALA A 279 18.59 -9.11 23.51
N SER A 280 18.22 -9.38 24.76
CA SER A 280 19.12 -9.37 25.93
C SER A 280 20.15 -10.50 25.85
N GLN A 281 19.67 -11.75 25.72
CA GLN A 281 20.49 -12.97 25.67
C GLN A 281 21.46 -12.95 24.49
N ASN A 282 21.02 -12.44 23.32
CA ASN A 282 21.91 -12.25 22.17
C ASN A 282 22.95 -11.12 22.35
N ALA A 283 22.64 -10.11 23.17
CA ALA A 283 23.56 -9.00 23.40
C ALA A 283 24.64 -9.34 24.43
N VAL A 284 24.26 -10.10 25.46
CA VAL A 284 25.14 -10.50 26.56
C VAL A 284 25.92 -11.79 26.21
N GLY A 285 25.35 -12.65 25.37
CA GLY A 285 26.02 -13.86 24.85
C GLY A 285 25.83 -15.11 25.71
N TYR A 286 25.14 -14.98 26.84
CA TYR A 286 24.74 -16.07 27.75
C TYR A 286 23.36 -15.80 28.33
N ILE A 287 22.82 -16.80 29.05
CA ILE A 287 21.56 -16.71 29.80
C ILE A 287 21.96 -16.63 31.27
N GLU A 288 21.43 -15.65 32.00
CA GLU A 288 21.70 -15.53 33.44
C GLU A 288 21.15 -16.76 34.20
N PRO A 289 21.77 -17.19 35.32
CA PRO A 289 21.36 -18.41 36.04
C PRO A 289 19.89 -18.44 36.49
N ASP A 290 19.27 -17.28 36.71
CA ASP A 290 17.88 -17.08 37.11
C ASP A 290 16.96 -16.68 35.93
N GLU A 291 17.49 -16.60 34.70
CA GLU A 291 16.75 -16.25 33.49
C GLU A 291 16.38 -17.50 32.67
N ILE A 292 15.19 -17.48 32.06
CA ILE A 292 14.71 -18.54 31.17
C ILE A 292 15.09 -18.19 29.73
N ALA A 293 15.47 -19.20 28.93
CA ALA A 293 15.69 -19.00 27.50
C ALA A 293 14.46 -18.39 26.84
N TRP A 294 14.66 -17.38 25.98
CA TRP A 294 13.55 -16.63 25.38
C TRP A 294 12.54 -17.50 24.60
N ARG A 295 12.97 -18.66 24.10
CA ARG A 295 12.13 -19.63 23.38
C ARG A 295 11.17 -20.37 24.29
N ASP A 296 11.56 -20.55 25.55
CA ASP A 296 10.84 -21.35 26.54
C ASP A 296 9.97 -20.46 27.44
N TYR A 297 10.09 -19.13 27.34
CA TYR A 297 9.23 -18.19 28.04
C TYR A 297 7.86 -18.01 27.35
N PRO A 298 6.72 -18.07 28.03
CA PRO A 298 6.56 -18.33 29.46
C PRO A 298 6.68 -19.82 29.74
N ALA A 299 7.29 -20.17 30.88
CA ALA A 299 7.26 -21.51 31.44
C ALA A 299 5.97 -21.72 32.25
N GLU A 300 5.65 -22.98 32.58
CA GLU A 300 4.40 -23.38 33.24
C GLU A 300 4.10 -22.63 34.54
N HIS A 301 5.15 -22.29 35.30
CA HIS A 301 5.04 -21.57 36.57
C HIS A 301 4.84 -20.05 36.41
N ASN A 302 4.97 -19.50 35.19
CA ASN A 302 4.76 -18.07 34.96
C ASN A 302 3.26 -17.74 34.93
N ALA A 303 2.90 -16.62 35.56
CA ALA A 303 1.55 -16.08 35.47
C ALA A 303 1.17 -15.82 34.01
N GLY A 304 0.01 -16.35 33.59
CA GLY A 304 -0.47 -16.21 32.21
C GLY A 304 -0.02 -17.30 31.23
N TYR A 305 0.78 -18.30 31.66
CA TYR A 305 1.18 -19.44 30.82
C TYR A 305 -0.04 -20.12 30.17
N ALA A 306 -1.03 -20.54 30.97
CA ALA A 306 -2.21 -21.24 30.48
C ALA A 306 -3.00 -20.42 29.44
N ALA A 307 -3.10 -19.09 29.64
CA ALA A 307 -3.75 -18.20 28.69
C ALA A 307 -2.96 -18.07 27.38
N TYR A 308 -1.62 -18.06 27.46
CA TYR A 308 -0.75 -18.07 26.28
C TYR A 308 -0.80 -19.40 25.53
N ALA A 309 -0.77 -20.53 26.22
CA ALA A 309 -0.92 -21.86 25.62
C ALA A 309 -2.27 -21.99 24.88
N LYS A 310 -3.36 -21.57 25.51
CA LYS A 310 -4.68 -21.50 24.86
C LYS A 310 -4.71 -20.58 23.64
N TRP A 311 -3.96 -19.48 23.68
CA TRP A 311 -3.80 -18.59 22.52
C TRP A 311 -3.05 -19.30 21.39
N LEU A 312 -1.97 -20.05 21.68
CA LEU A 312 -1.26 -20.87 20.68
C LEU A 312 -2.20 -21.88 20.01
N ASP A 313 -3.01 -22.61 20.78
CA ASP A 313 -4.01 -23.55 20.23
C ASP A 313 -5.02 -22.86 19.31
N SER A 314 -5.43 -21.64 19.68
CA SER A 314 -6.35 -20.84 18.87
C SER A 314 -5.71 -20.35 17.57
N MET A 315 -4.39 -20.10 17.58
CA MET A 315 -3.64 -19.73 16.37
C MET A 315 -3.52 -20.90 15.39
N TYR A 316 -3.40 -22.15 15.87
CA TYR A 316 -3.44 -23.32 15.00
C TYR A 316 -4.81 -23.50 14.33
N LYS A 317 -5.90 -23.32 15.09
CA LYS A 317 -7.26 -23.31 14.48
C LYS A 317 -7.43 -22.18 13.47
N LEU A 318 -6.84 -21.01 13.74
CA LEU A 318 -6.83 -19.92 12.77
C LEU A 318 -6.09 -20.33 11.49
N LEU A 319 -4.95 -21.00 11.59
CA LEU A 319 -4.18 -21.47 10.42
C LEU A 319 -5.05 -22.31 9.48
N ASP A 320 -5.82 -23.26 10.01
CA ASP A 320 -6.73 -24.09 9.20
C ASP A 320 -7.75 -23.24 8.45
N LEU A 321 -8.39 -22.27 9.14
CA LEU A 321 -9.35 -21.35 8.54
C LEU A 321 -8.73 -20.43 7.49
N LEU A 322 -7.49 -19.98 7.71
CA LEU A 322 -6.77 -19.13 6.78
C LEU A 322 -6.39 -19.87 5.51
N ASN A 323 -5.86 -21.10 5.64
CA ASN A 323 -5.51 -21.93 4.49
C ASN A 323 -6.78 -22.32 3.71
N ASP A 324 -7.84 -22.75 4.39
CA ASP A 324 -9.15 -23.00 3.78
C ASP A 324 -9.70 -21.75 3.05
N ALA A 325 -9.49 -20.54 3.58
CA ALA A 325 -9.90 -19.31 2.92
C ALA A 325 -9.00 -18.93 1.72
N LEU A 326 -7.70 -19.19 1.78
CA LEU A 326 -6.73 -18.93 0.71
C LEU A 326 -6.93 -19.90 -0.47
N ASP A 327 -7.10 -21.19 -0.16
CA ASP A 327 -7.24 -22.28 -1.13
C ASP A 327 -8.57 -22.18 -1.89
N ASN A 328 -9.63 -21.70 -1.22
CA ASN A 328 -10.95 -21.46 -1.81
C ASN A 328 -11.18 -20.01 -2.25
N ASP A 329 -10.12 -19.20 -2.39
CA ASP A 329 -10.17 -17.85 -2.96
C ASP A 329 -11.20 -16.89 -2.28
N ARG A 330 -11.38 -17.03 -0.96
CA ARG A 330 -12.32 -16.23 -0.16
C ARG A 330 -11.72 -14.95 0.43
N ILE A 331 -10.44 -14.68 0.17
CA ILE A 331 -9.75 -13.46 0.62
C ILE A 331 -9.61 -12.48 -0.55
N PRO A 332 -10.49 -11.46 -0.66
CA PRO A 332 -10.47 -10.53 -1.78
C PRO A 332 -9.37 -9.48 -1.65
N VAL A 333 -8.80 -9.07 -2.79
CA VAL A 333 -7.95 -7.88 -2.90
C VAL A 333 -8.73 -6.81 -3.66
N ILE A 334 -9.10 -5.74 -2.97
CA ILE A 334 -10.00 -4.70 -3.49
C ILE A 334 -9.20 -3.46 -3.85
N HIS A 335 -9.51 -2.88 -5.01
CA HIS A 335 -8.96 -1.60 -5.46
C HIS A 335 -10.06 -0.55 -5.42
N ALA A 336 -9.74 0.66 -4.96
CA ALA A 336 -10.68 1.75 -4.95
C ALA A 336 -10.98 2.23 -6.38
N GLN A 337 -12.26 2.49 -6.68
CA GLN A 337 -12.69 3.11 -7.92
C GLN A 337 -13.15 4.54 -7.67
N ARG A 338 -12.87 5.44 -8.63
CA ARG A 338 -13.39 6.80 -8.63
C ARG A 338 -14.47 6.92 -9.69
N TYR A 339 -15.72 7.10 -9.26
CA TYR A 339 -16.87 7.33 -10.14
C TYR A 339 -17.28 8.79 -10.25
N SER A 340 -16.82 9.62 -9.31
CA SER A 340 -17.05 11.05 -9.34
C SER A 340 -16.15 11.72 -10.37
N LEU A 341 -16.67 12.76 -11.02
CA LEU A 341 -15.89 13.58 -11.92
C LEU A 341 -14.65 14.14 -11.21
N GLY A 342 -13.53 14.14 -11.93
CA GLY A 342 -12.28 14.72 -11.44
C GLY A 342 -12.44 16.21 -11.18
N ASN A 343 -11.90 16.70 -10.06
CA ASN A 343 -11.73 18.13 -9.79
C ASN A 343 -10.24 18.44 -9.52
N SER A 344 -9.37 17.80 -10.30
CA SER A 344 -7.90 17.92 -10.17
C SER A 344 -7.31 18.26 -11.54
N ILE A 345 -6.21 17.62 -11.95
CA ILE A 345 -5.56 17.87 -13.24
C ILE A 345 -6.53 17.56 -14.39
N ALA A 346 -6.88 18.60 -15.16
CA ALA A 346 -7.76 18.50 -16.32
C ALA A 346 -7.00 18.28 -17.64
N HIS A 347 -5.72 18.66 -17.66
CA HIS A 347 -4.78 18.54 -18.78
C HIS A 347 -3.34 18.67 -18.26
N ASP A 348 -2.36 18.27 -19.07
CA ASP A 348 -0.94 18.45 -18.77
C ASP A 348 -0.58 19.95 -18.70
N ALA A 349 0.43 20.29 -17.91
CA ALA A 349 0.79 21.69 -17.64
C ALA A 349 1.44 22.41 -18.84
N THR A 350 1.98 21.66 -19.81
CA THR A 350 2.71 22.23 -20.95
C THR A 350 1.75 22.72 -22.01
N ILE A 351 1.82 24.03 -22.32
CA ILE A 351 1.05 24.66 -23.40
C ILE A 351 1.88 24.66 -24.68
N ARG A 352 1.29 24.19 -25.77
CA ARG A 352 1.87 24.09 -27.12
C ARG A 352 1.19 25.05 -28.09
N PRO A 353 1.90 25.60 -29.08
CA PRO A 353 1.28 26.42 -30.12
C PRO A 353 0.27 25.62 -30.96
N LEU A 354 -0.73 26.33 -31.47
CA LEU A 354 -1.69 25.81 -32.44
C LEU A 354 -1.14 25.95 -33.86
N ASP A 355 -1.44 24.97 -34.70
CA ASP A 355 -1.19 25.06 -36.14
C ASP A 355 -2.22 26.00 -36.78
N ARG A 356 -1.79 26.74 -37.79
CA ARG A 356 -2.63 27.69 -38.53
C ARG A 356 -2.71 27.26 -39.98
N VAL A 357 -3.93 27.14 -40.49
CA VAL A 357 -4.21 26.73 -41.86
C VAL A 357 -5.19 27.71 -42.47
N LEU A 358 -4.92 28.15 -43.70
CA LEU A 358 -5.84 28.97 -44.50
C LEU A 358 -7.13 28.20 -44.77
N LEU A 359 -8.29 28.80 -44.47
CA LEU A 359 -9.59 28.14 -44.65
C LEU A 359 -9.83 27.68 -46.10
N GLY A 360 -9.36 28.45 -47.08
CA GLY A 360 -9.51 28.15 -48.50
C GLY A 360 -8.58 27.05 -49.03
N SER A 361 -7.62 26.58 -48.24
CA SER A 361 -6.77 25.46 -48.62
C SER A 361 -7.51 24.12 -48.51
N ALA A 362 -6.94 23.06 -49.10
CA ALA A 362 -7.42 21.71 -48.87
C ALA A 362 -7.10 21.28 -47.42
N ILE A 363 -8.09 20.74 -46.70
CA ILE A 363 -7.95 20.37 -45.29
C ILE A 363 -8.34 18.90 -45.14
N SER A 364 -7.38 18.06 -44.76
CA SER A 364 -7.62 16.61 -44.59
C SER A 364 -8.56 16.29 -43.43
N VAL A 365 -9.18 15.11 -43.45
CA VAL A 365 -9.99 14.60 -42.32
C VAL A 365 -9.17 14.54 -41.03
N GLU A 366 -7.90 14.16 -41.10
CA GLU A 366 -7.02 14.09 -39.92
C GLU A 366 -6.81 15.48 -39.30
N THR A 367 -6.58 16.50 -40.14
CA THR A 367 -6.46 17.88 -39.70
C THR A 367 -7.79 18.39 -39.13
N ILE A 368 -8.93 18.13 -39.79
CA ILE A 368 -10.25 18.51 -39.29
C ILE A 368 -10.53 17.88 -37.91
N ASN A 369 -10.17 16.61 -37.70
CA ASN A 369 -10.27 15.94 -36.41
C ASN A 369 -9.40 16.57 -35.31
N LYS A 370 -8.45 17.44 -35.66
CA LYS A 370 -7.60 18.24 -34.78
C LYS A 370 -8.07 19.69 -34.63
N ALA A 371 -9.26 20.07 -35.13
CA ALA A 371 -9.82 21.42 -34.96
C ALA A 371 -9.74 21.89 -33.49
N SER A 372 -9.20 23.08 -33.27
CA SER A 372 -8.88 23.60 -31.93
C SER A 372 -10.10 23.75 -31.01
N THR A 373 -11.30 23.83 -31.58
CA THR A 373 -12.57 23.89 -30.83
C THR A 373 -13.63 22.95 -31.42
N PRO A 374 -14.58 22.44 -30.61
CA PRO A 374 -15.72 21.69 -31.12
C PRO A 374 -16.61 22.49 -32.08
N ALA A 375 -16.69 23.82 -31.92
CA ALA A 375 -17.46 24.69 -32.80
C ALA A 375 -16.82 24.79 -34.20
N LEU A 376 -15.49 24.92 -34.27
CA LEU A 376 -14.75 24.89 -35.54
C LEU A 376 -14.91 23.53 -36.23
N TYR A 377 -14.80 22.43 -35.48
CA TYR A 377 -15.06 21.08 -36.02
C TYR A 377 -16.45 21.00 -36.67
N CYS A 378 -17.50 21.45 -35.97
CA CYS A 378 -18.85 21.48 -36.51
C CYS A 378 -18.98 22.36 -37.75
N ALA A 379 -18.34 23.53 -37.78
CA ALA A 379 -18.39 24.43 -38.93
C ALA A 379 -17.76 23.80 -40.18
N LEU A 380 -16.63 23.12 -40.04
CA LEU A 380 -15.93 22.46 -41.15
C LEU A 380 -16.68 21.21 -41.65
N THR A 381 -17.15 20.36 -40.74
CA THR A 381 -17.80 19.07 -41.09
C THR A 381 -19.23 19.20 -41.59
N ARG A 382 -19.84 20.39 -41.51
CA ARG A 382 -21.18 20.68 -42.02
C ARG A 382 -21.17 21.42 -43.35
N LEU A 383 -20.00 21.75 -43.87
CA LEU A 383 -19.88 22.31 -45.21
C LEU A 383 -20.35 21.28 -46.26
N PRO A 384 -21.03 21.71 -47.33
CA PRO A 384 -21.62 20.81 -48.32
C PRO A 384 -20.56 20.02 -49.11
N ASP A 385 -19.33 20.54 -49.20
CA ASP A 385 -18.18 19.93 -49.87
C ASP A 385 -17.32 19.06 -48.93
N TYR A 386 -17.73 18.84 -47.67
CA TYR A 386 -17.02 17.95 -46.76
C TYR A 386 -17.22 16.47 -47.11
N SER A 387 -16.11 15.74 -47.23
CA SER A 387 -16.04 14.28 -47.40
C SER A 387 -15.46 13.62 -46.15
N ALA A 388 -16.11 12.57 -45.64
CA ALA A 388 -15.59 11.76 -44.53
C ALA A 388 -14.36 10.91 -44.90
N ALA A 389 -14.04 10.81 -46.21
CA ALA A 389 -12.86 10.15 -46.75
C ALA A 389 -11.70 11.14 -46.92
N ASP A 390 -11.95 12.28 -47.56
CA ASP A 390 -10.90 13.17 -48.07
C ASP A 390 -10.79 14.50 -47.30
N GLY A 391 -11.84 14.90 -46.57
CA GLY A 391 -11.92 16.16 -45.86
C GLY A 391 -12.53 17.24 -46.74
N LEU A 392 -11.88 18.39 -46.81
CA LEU A 392 -12.32 19.55 -47.58
C LEU A 392 -11.34 19.83 -48.73
N PRO A 393 -11.81 20.02 -49.98
CA PRO A 393 -10.95 20.43 -51.10
C PRO A 393 -10.48 21.89 -50.94
N ALA A 394 -9.62 22.38 -51.83
CA ALA A 394 -9.32 23.82 -51.89
C ALA A 394 -10.52 24.59 -52.45
N SER A 395 -10.82 25.77 -51.90
CA SER A 395 -11.90 26.64 -52.34
C SER A 395 -11.63 28.10 -51.94
N GLU A 396 -11.47 28.97 -52.93
CA GLU A 396 -11.26 30.42 -52.71
C GLU A 396 -12.51 31.15 -52.22
N ASN A 397 -13.69 30.52 -52.30
CA ASN A 397 -14.97 31.10 -51.92
C ASN A 397 -15.52 30.50 -50.62
N ARG A 398 -14.71 29.76 -49.86
CA ARG A 398 -15.17 29.13 -48.63
C ARG A 398 -15.39 30.16 -47.53
N GLU A 399 -16.57 30.11 -46.93
CA GLU A 399 -16.91 30.91 -45.74
C GLU A 399 -17.47 30.00 -44.65
N ILE A 400 -17.10 30.28 -43.39
CA ILE A 400 -17.68 29.62 -42.21
C ILE A 400 -18.01 30.63 -41.11
N SER A 401 -18.90 30.24 -40.20
CA SER A 401 -19.13 30.97 -38.95
C SER A 401 -18.85 30.07 -37.74
N VAL A 402 -17.99 30.54 -36.84
CA VAL A 402 -17.64 29.85 -35.60
C VAL A 402 -17.99 30.76 -34.43
N ASN A 403 -19.00 30.36 -33.64
CA ASN A 403 -19.52 31.14 -32.50
C ASN A 403 -19.85 32.61 -32.85
N GLY A 404 -20.38 32.86 -34.06
CA GLY A 404 -20.75 34.20 -34.53
C GLY A 404 -19.64 34.96 -35.26
N ILE A 405 -18.39 34.49 -35.21
CA ILE A 405 -17.27 35.09 -35.96
C ILE A 405 -17.24 34.49 -37.37
N ARG A 406 -17.19 35.34 -38.40
CA ARG A 406 -17.09 34.91 -39.80
C ARG A 406 -15.62 34.78 -40.20
N TYR A 407 -15.32 33.74 -40.95
CA TYR A 407 -14.02 33.48 -41.56
C TYR A 407 -14.22 33.28 -43.06
N SER A 408 -13.40 33.94 -43.84
CA SER A 408 -13.27 33.81 -45.29
C SER A 408 -12.15 32.83 -45.67
N ALA A 409 -12.05 32.47 -46.94
CA ALA A 409 -11.02 31.58 -47.47
C ALA A 409 -9.58 32.07 -47.19
N HIS A 410 -9.41 33.39 -46.99
CA HIS A 410 -8.12 34.02 -46.72
C HIS A 410 -7.76 34.10 -45.23
N ASP A 411 -8.68 33.69 -44.34
CA ASP A 411 -8.44 33.70 -42.91
C ASP A 411 -7.77 32.40 -42.44
N ASN A 412 -6.93 32.54 -41.42
CA ASN A 412 -6.33 31.40 -40.74
C ASN A 412 -7.26 30.84 -39.66
N ILE A 413 -7.49 29.53 -39.71
CA ILE A 413 -8.16 28.76 -38.66
C ILE A 413 -7.15 27.85 -37.94
N THR A 414 -7.49 27.45 -36.72
CA THR A 414 -6.51 26.84 -35.80
C THR A 414 -6.76 25.36 -35.53
N PHE A 415 -5.66 24.60 -35.46
CA PHE A 415 -5.65 23.16 -35.24
C PHE A 415 -4.65 22.78 -34.15
N PHE A 416 -4.90 21.65 -33.53
CA PHE A 416 -3.97 20.98 -32.63
C PHE A 416 -2.82 20.36 -33.43
N SER A 417 -1.58 20.59 -32.98
CA SER A 417 -0.37 20.09 -33.64
C SER A 417 -0.01 18.65 -33.26
N GLY A 418 -0.51 18.17 -32.11
CA GLY A 418 -0.27 16.82 -31.61
C GLY A 418 -1.23 15.77 -32.15
N SER A 419 -0.84 14.50 -32.03
CA SER A 419 -1.69 13.33 -32.28
C SER A 419 -2.41 12.84 -31.00
N SER A 420 -2.00 13.31 -29.83
CA SER A 420 -2.67 13.08 -28.56
C SER A 420 -3.99 13.85 -28.50
N ALA A 421 -4.90 13.43 -27.61
CA ALA A 421 -6.11 14.19 -27.33
C ALA A 421 -5.74 15.49 -26.63
N GLN A 422 -6.15 16.64 -27.18
CA GLN A 422 -5.79 17.96 -26.69
C GLN A 422 -7.03 18.83 -26.44
N ILE A 423 -6.86 19.88 -25.64
CA ILE A 423 -7.82 20.97 -25.47
C ILE A 423 -7.15 22.31 -25.72
N ALA A 424 -7.92 23.29 -26.22
CA ALA A 424 -7.43 24.65 -26.39
C ALA A 424 -7.40 25.40 -25.05
N VAL A 425 -6.25 26.00 -24.73
CA VAL A 425 -6.03 26.78 -23.50
C VAL A 425 -5.07 27.93 -23.79
N GLN A 426 -5.37 29.14 -23.31
CA GLN A 426 -4.51 30.33 -23.42
C GLN A 426 -3.92 30.58 -24.83
N ASN A 427 -4.76 30.52 -25.87
CA ASN A 427 -4.37 30.64 -27.29
C ASN A 427 -3.40 29.56 -27.81
N GLY A 428 -3.15 28.52 -27.02
CA GLY A 428 -2.43 27.32 -27.38
C GLY A 428 -3.28 26.06 -27.18
N SER A 429 -2.61 24.94 -26.98
CA SER A 429 -3.22 23.65 -26.65
C SER A 429 -2.45 22.92 -25.55
N ALA A 430 -3.13 22.07 -24.82
CA ALA A 430 -2.53 21.16 -23.85
C ALA A 430 -3.08 19.75 -24.03
N ASP A 431 -2.23 18.75 -23.80
CA ASP A 431 -2.61 17.35 -23.86
C ASP A 431 -3.54 17.04 -22.67
N ILE A 432 -4.65 16.34 -22.92
CA ILE A 432 -5.55 15.90 -21.84
C ILE A 432 -4.86 14.88 -20.92
N GLY A 433 -3.83 14.20 -21.43
CA GLY A 433 -3.00 13.27 -20.66
C GLY A 433 -3.82 12.18 -19.99
N SER A 434 -3.71 12.08 -18.67
CA SER A 434 -4.37 11.06 -17.86
C SER A 434 -5.80 11.42 -17.41
N ALA A 435 -6.35 12.57 -17.82
CA ALA A 435 -7.68 13.03 -17.41
C ALA A 435 -8.84 12.31 -18.14
N ILE A 436 -8.80 10.97 -18.13
CA ILE A 436 -9.84 10.07 -18.64
C ILE A 436 -10.70 9.64 -17.45
N HIS A 437 -12.03 9.81 -17.55
CA HIS A 437 -12.95 9.41 -16.49
C HIS A 437 -13.22 7.90 -16.53
N HIS A 438 -13.59 7.40 -17.71
CA HIS A 438 -13.98 6.01 -17.92
C HIS A 438 -13.82 5.63 -19.39
N ALA A 439 -13.92 4.33 -19.70
CA ALA A 439 -14.08 3.83 -21.06
C ALA A 439 -15.45 3.19 -21.22
N ARG A 440 -16.20 3.60 -22.25
CA ARG A 440 -17.45 2.95 -22.66
C ARG A 440 -17.13 1.81 -23.62
N ILE A 441 -17.63 0.62 -23.35
CA ILE A 441 -17.38 -0.59 -24.14
C ILE A 441 -18.56 -0.84 -25.07
N TYR A 442 -18.27 -1.08 -26.33
CA TYR A 442 -19.25 -1.31 -27.38
C TYR A 442 -19.02 -2.65 -28.05
N LYS A 443 -20.12 -3.35 -28.34
CA LYS A 443 -20.15 -4.46 -29.31
C LYS A 443 -20.61 -3.87 -30.65
N CYS A 444 -19.72 -3.87 -31.62
CA CYS A 444 -19.95 -3.31 -32.94
C CYS A 444 -20.08 -4.43 -33.99
N TYR A 445 -20.71 -4.13 -35.13
CA TYR A 445 -20.68 -5.02 -36.28
C TYR A 445 -20.39 -4.29 -37.59
N LYS A 446 -19.76 -5.02 -38.52
CA LYS A 446 -19.66 -4.66 -39.93
C LYS A 446 -20.53 -5.62 -40.73
N GLU A 447 -21.18 -5.09 -41.75
CA GLU A 447 -21.98 -5.88 -42.66
C GLU A 447 -21.30 -5.87 -44.03
N ASN A 448 -21.09 -7.05 -44.61
CA ASN A 448 -20.53 -7.12 -45.96
C ASN A 448 -21.64 -6.93 -47.02
N LYS A 449 -21.27 -6.86 -48.30
CA LYS A 449 -22.22 -6.72 -49.42
C LYS A 449 -23.29 -7.82 -49.49
N LYS A 450 -23.09 -8.95 -48.81
CA LYS A 450 -24.02 -10.09 -48.76
C LYS A 450 -24.91 -10.08 -47.51
N GLY A 451 -24.89 -9.02 -46.70
CA GLY A 451 -25.67 -8.93 -45.45
C GLY A 451 -25.08 -9.70 -44.27
N ILE A 452 -23.89 -10.30 -44.40
CA ILE A 452 -23.26 -11.08 -43.33
C ILE A 452 -22.59 -10.14 -42.34
N ARG A 453 -22.90 -10.33 -41.05
CA ARG A 453 -22.39 -9.51 -39.95
C ARG A 453 -21.16 -10.12 -39.30
N THR A 454 -20.08 -9.34 -39.23
CA THR A 454 -18.89 -9.66 -38.42
C THR A 454 -18.84 -8.74 -37.21
N TYR A 455 -18.77 -9.32 -36.01
CA TYR A 455 -18.76 -8.58 -34.76
C TYR A 455 -17.35 -8.29 -34.27
N PHE A 456 -17.17 -7.15 -33.60
CA PHE A 456 -15.95 -6.79 -32.90
C PHE A 456 -16.27 -5.96 -31.66
N TYR A 457 -15.36 -5.92 -30.70
CA TYR A 457 -15.47 -5.04 -29.54
C TYR A 457 -14.56 -3.82 -29.71
N GLY A 458 -15.01 -2.69 -29.19
CA GLY A 458 -14.25 -1.45 -29.16
C GLY A 458 -14.63 -0.60 -27.97
N MET A 459 -13.94 0.53 -27.80
CA MET A 459 -14.21 1.45 -26.71
C MET A 459 -14.16 2.91 -27.13
N ILE A 460 -14.89 3.75 -26.37
CA ILE A 460 -14.72 5.20 -26.37
C ILE A 460 -14.12 5.59 -25.01
N ARG A 461 -12.94 6.20 -25.04
CA ARG A 461 -12.34 6.79 -23.83
C ARG A 461 -13.01 8.13 -23.59
N VAL A 462 -13.66 8.28 -22.45
CA VAL A 462 -14.44 9.47 -22.12
C VAL A 462 -13.60 10.39 -21.26
N PHE A 463 -13.20 11.51 -21.83
CA PHE A 463 -12.37 12.52 -21.17
C PHE A 463 -13.21 13.37 -20.22
N GLN A 464 -12.62 13.82 -19.11
CA GLN A 464 -13.32 14.64 -18.11
C GLN A 464 -13.86 15.95 -18.69
N ALA A 465 -13.12 16.55 -19.64
CA ALA A 465 -13.53 17.79 -20.32
C ALA A 465 -14.90 17.67 -21.02
N ASP A 466 -15.22 16.50 -21.57
CA ASP A 466 -16.50 16.27 -22.26
C ASP A 466 -17.66 15.98 -21.31
N LEU A 467 -17.39 15.79 -20.01
CA LEU A 467 -18.38 15.47 -18.99
C LEU A 467 -18.81 16.66 -18.14
N LEU A 468 -18.10 17.80 -18.22
CA LEU A 468 -18.34 18.96 -17.36
C LEU A 468 -19.79 19.47 -17.40
N ARG A 469 -20.43 19.43 -18.57
CA ARG A 469 -21.83 19.84 -18.74
C ARG A 469 -22.83 18.81 -18.20
N ALA A 470 -22.41 17.56 -18.09
CA ALA A 470 -23.21 16.45 -17.60
C ALA A 470 -22.84 16.08 -16.15
N ALA A 471 -22.18 16.98 -15.40
CA ALA A 471 -21.62 16.69 -14.08
C ALA A 471 -22.65 16.21 -13.04
N HIS A 472 -23.93 16.53 -13.26
CA HIS A 472 -25.05 16.15 -12.40
C HIS A 472 -25.94 15.04 -13.02
N ASP A 473 -25.58 14.55 -14.19
CA ASP A 473 -26.27 13.46 -14.88
C ASP A 473 -25.54 12.13 -14.66
N ASP A 474 -26.09 11.05 -15.21
CA ASP A 474 -25.37 9.79 -15.31
C ASP A 474 -24.22 9.90 -16.33
N LEU A 475 -23.01 10.11 -15.81
CA LEU A 475 -21.76 10.24 -16.57
C LEU A 475 -21.48 9.04 -17.49
N PHE A 476 -21.98 7.86 -17.15
CA PHE A 476 -21.71 6.62 -17.89
C PHE A 476 -22.66 6.42 -19.08
N THR A 477 -23.77 7.17 -19.14
CA THR A 477 -24.77 7.05 -20.22
C THR A 477 -25.07 8.38 -20.92
N CYS A 478 -24.59 9.52 -20.40
CA CYS A 478 -24.78 10.84 -21.02
C CYS A 478 -24.36 10.83 -22.49
N GLN A 479 -25.08 11.54 -23.36
CA GLN A 479 -24.74 11.57 -24.78
C GLN A 479 -23.39 12.25 -25.01
N LEU A 480 -22.56 11.66 -25.87
CA LEU A 480 -21.31 12.25 -26.32
C LEU A 480 -21.52 12.83 -27.72
N PRO A 481 -21.46 14.17 -27.89
CA PRO A 481 -21.58 14.79 -29.20
C PRO A 481 -20.44 14.36 -30.12
N VAL A 482 -20.69 14.30 -31.43
CA VAL A 482 -19.68 13.88 -32.43
C VAL A 482 -18.44 14.78 -32.43
N GLN A 483 -18.62 16.05 -32.10
CA GLN A 483 -17.57 17.06 -32.00
C GLN A 483 -16.76 17.02 -30.69
N SER A 484 -17.14 16.17 -29.74
CA SER A 484 -16.41 15.98 -28.48
C SER A 484 -15.01 15.41 -28.72
N VAL A 485 -14.08 15.69 -27.82
CA VAL A 485 -12.71 15.16 -27.94
C VAL A 485 -12.72 13.64 -27.83
N SER A 486 -13.58 13.10 -26.96
CA SER A 486 -13.79 11.66 -26.75
C SER A 486 -14.17 10.94 -28.05
N MET A 487 -15.07 11.52 -28.86
CA MET A 487 -15.49 10.94 -30.13
C MET A 487 -14.43 11.13 -31.23
N ARG A 488 -13.81 12.32 -31.32
CA ARG A 488 -12.79 12.62 -32.34
C ARG A 488 -11.52 11.78 -32.21
N TYR A 489 -11.12 11.42 -30.98
CA TYR A 489 -9.91 10.65 -30.68
C TYR A 489 -10.17 9.18 -30.33
N ALA A 490 -11.36 8.67 -30.64
CA ALA A 490 -11.68 7.25 -30.56
C ALA A 490 -11.24 6.49 -31.82
N ASP A 491 -11.29 5.16 -31.77
CA ASP A 491 -11.09 4.34 -32.97
C ASP A 491 -12.19 4.64 -34.00
N LYS A 492 -11.79 5.09 -35.20
CA LYS A 492 -12.70 5.43 -36.31
C LYS A 492 -13.70 4.30 -36.59
N LYS A 493 -13.28 3.03 -36.51
CA LYS A 493 -14.18 1.88 -36.73
C LYS A 493 -15.33 1.82 -35.72
N VAL A 494 -15.07 2.24 -34.48
CA VAL A 494 -16.05 2.27 -33.38
C VAL A 494 -16.96 3.47 -33.55
N VAL A 495 -16.39 4.65 -33.83
CA VAL A 495 -17.16 5.88 -34.07
C VAL A 495 -18.13 5.68 -35.24
N ASP A 496 -17.64 5.20 -36.39
CA ASP A 496 -18.46 4.93 -37.56
C ASP A 496 -19.59 3.95 -37.24
N ALA A 497 -19.32 2.92 -36.44
CA ALA A 497 -20.34 1.97 -36.01
C ALA A 497 -21.39 2.63 -35.10
N ILE A 498 -21.00 3.50 -34.17
CA ILE A 498 -21.93 4.25 -33.31
C ILE A 498 -22.83 5.15 -34.16
N LEU A 499 -22.24 5.97 -35.04
CA LEU A 499 -22.98 6.92 -35.87
C LEU A 499 -23.92 6.22 -36.87
N SER A 500 -23.54 5.03 -37.34
CA SER A 500 -24.37 4.22 -38.24
C SER A 500 -25.45 3.39 -37.51
N GLY A 501 -25.59 3.48 -36.18
CA GLY A 501 -26.50 2.62 -35.42
C GLY A 501 -26.08 1.14 -35.37
N ARG A 502 -24.81 0.83 -35.69
CA ARG A 502 -24.22 -0.54 -35.73
C ARG A 502 -23.40 -0.87 -34.49
N ALA A 503 -23.60 -0.15 -33.39
CA ALA A 503 -22.91 -0.36 -32.12
C ALA A 503 -23.89 -0.48 -30.96
N GLU A 504 -23.69 -1.49 -30.12
CA GLU A 504 -24.44 -1.71 -28.91
C GLU A 504 -23.57 -1.40 -27.69
N TYR A 505 -24.03 -0.48 -26.84
CA TYR A 505 -23.35 -0.16 -25.58
C TYR A 505 -23.50 -1.32 -24.59
N ARG A 506 -22.36 -1.85 -24.12
CA ARG A 506 -22.31 -3.02 -23.22
C ARG A 506 -22.08 -2.66 -21.76
N GLY A 507 -21.57 -1.47 -21.49
CA GLY A 507 -21.19 -1.02 -20.15
C GLY A 507 -19.86 -0.30 -20.19
N TYR A 508 -19.23 -0.12 -19.04
CA TYR A 508 -18.02 0.71 -18.93
C TYR A 508 -16.97 0.11 -18.02
N LEU A 509 -15.75 0.63 -18.17
CA LEU A 509 -14.61 0.37 -17.31
C LEU A 509 -14.10 1.67 -16.71
N VAL A 510 -13.69 1.62 -15.44
CA VAL A 510 -12.90 2.65 -14.78
C VAL A 510 -11.57 2.06 -14.29
N VAL A 511 -10.58 2.92 -14.08
CA VAL A 511 -9.33 2.50 -13.43
C VAL A 511 -9.65 2.00 -12.02
N GLY A 512 -9.07 0.86 -11.64
CA GLY A 512 -9.39 0.15 -10.40
C GLY A 512 -10.43 -0.96 -10.54
N ASP A 513 -11.00 -1.18 -11.74
CA ASP A 513 -11.92 -2.29 -11.98
C ASP A 513 -11.20 -3.63 -11.92
N GLU A 514 -11.76 -4.58 -11.18
CA GLU A 514 -11.33 -5.97 -11.22
C GLU A 514 -11.93 -6.66 -12.46
N ILE A 515 -11.08 -7.43 -13.14
CA ILE A 515 -11.42 -8.24 -14.28
C ILE A 515 -10.93 -9.66 -14.02
N GLU A 516 -11.87 -10.61 -14.03
CA GLU A 516 -11.55 -12.03 -14.09
C GLU A 516 -11.44 -12.44 -15.56
N VAL A 517 -10.36 -13.15 -15.88
CA VAL A 517 -10.02 -13.54 -17.25
C VAL A 517 -9.88 -15.06 -17.31
N GLU A 518 -10.74 -15.70 -18.09
CA GLU A 518 -10.54 -17.10 -18.49
C GLU A 518 -9.69 -17.13 -19.77
N PHE A 519 -8.50 -17.69 -19.66
CA PHE A 519 -7.57 -17.86 -20.78
C PHE A 519 -7.94 -19.12 -21.56
N ASN A 520 -8.54 -18.94 -22.74
CA ASN A 520 -8.95 -20.06 -23.60
C ASN A 520 -7.82 -20.56 -24.53
N ASP A 521 -6.66 -19.89 -24.58
CA ASP A 521 -5.63 -20.12 -25.60
C ASP A 521 -4.21 -20.03 -25.02
N GLN A 522 -3.35 -21.00 -25.31
CA GLN A 522 -1.97 -21.12 -24.85
C GLN A 522 -0.96 -20.58 -25.89
N GLY A 523 -1.20 -19.37 -26.39
CA GLY A 523 -0.29 -18.76 -27.37
C GLY A 523 1.10 -18.47 -26.77
N ASN A 524 2.16 -18.45 -27.59
CA ASN A 524 3.52 -18.15 -27.11
C ASN A 524 3.75 -16.62 -26.99
N ASN A 525 3.34 -16.03 -25.86
CA ASN A 525 3.51 -14.60 -25.58
C ASN A 525 3.73 -14.35 -24.07
N ALA A 526 4.08 -13.11 -23.70
CA ALA A 526 4.39 -12.75 -22.32
C ALA A 526 3.28 -13.08 -21.29
N ILE A 527 2.01 -13.16 -21.69
CA ILE A 527 0.91 -13.58 -20.79
C ILE A 527 0.94 -15.09 -20.56
N ALA A 528 1.26 -15.88 -21.58
CA ALA A 528 1.47 -17.30 -21.39
C ALA A 528 2.73 -17.58 -20.58
N SER A 529 3.83 -16.85 -20.79
CA SER A 529 5.02 -16.92 -19.93
C SER A 529 4.69 -16.60 -18.48
N PHE A 530 3.92 -15.53 -18.25
CA PHE A 530 3.45 -15.13 -16.92
C PHE A 530 2.59 -16.21 -16.27
N LYS A 531 1.61 -16.74 -17.00
CA LYS A 531 0.72 -17.81 -16.51
C LYS A 531 1.51 -19.08 -16.21
N ASN A 532 2.40 -19.50 -17.11
CA ASN A 532 3.22 -20.70 -16.95
C ASN A 532 4.12 -20.60 -15.72
N PHE A 533 4.77 -19.46 -15.54
CA PHE A 533 5.61 -19.20 -14.37
C PHE A 533 4.82 -19.33 -13.06
N PHE A 534 3.66 -18.69 -12.95
CA PHE A 534 2.91 -18.75 -11.68
C PHE A 534 2.19 -20.09 -11.48
N GLU A 535 1.48 -20.61 -12.49
CA GLU A 535 0.67 -21.82 -12.33
C GLU A 535 1.49 -23.11 -12.34
N HIS A 536 2.54 -23.19 -13.15
CA HIS A 536 3.30 -24.43 -13.34
C HIS A 536 4.60 -24.43 -12.53
N GLU A 537 5.42 -23.38 -12.61
CA GLU A 537 6.70 -23.33 -11.85
C GLU A 537 6.47 -23.10 -10.35
N LEU A 538 5.50 -22.25 -10.00
CA LEU A 538 5.21 -21.88 -8.61
C LEU A 538 3.94 -22.53 -8.04
N SER A 539 3.24 -23.37 -8.82
CA SER A 539 2.02 -24.07 -8.39
C SER A 539 0.93 -23.15 -7.82
N VAL A 540 0.84 -21.91 -8.31
CA VAL A 540 -0.17 -20.94 -7.88
C VAL A 540 -1.51 -21.26 -8.53
N SER A 541 -2.59 -21.26 -7.74
CA SER A 541 -3.94 -21.49 -8.25
C SER A 541 -4.31 -20.53 -9.39
N PRO A 542 -4.96 -21.02 -10.47
CA PRO A 542 -5.50 -20.18 -11.53
C PRO A 542 -6.43 -19.07 -11.02
N ASP A 543 -7.16 -19.28 -9.92
CA ASP A 543 -8.04 -18.25 -9.34
C ASP A 543 -7.28 -17.00 -8.86
N VAL A 544 -5.99 -17.16 -8.54
CA VAL A 544 -5.08 -16.06 -8.20
C VAL A 544 -4.54 -15.37 -9.45
N VAL A 545 -4.14 -16.16 -10.45
CA VAL A 545 -3.49 -15.68 -11.70
C VAL A 545 -4.50 -14.99 -12.64
N ASN A 546 -5.76 -15.43 -12.62
CA ASN A 546 -6.82 -14.96 -13.51
C ASN A 546 -7.44 -13.62 -13.11
N LYS A 547 -7.01 -13.02 -11.99
CA LYS A 547 -7.56 -11.75 -11.49
C LYS A 547 -6.67 -10.57 -11.80
N TRP A 548 -7.21 -9.65 -12.57
CA TRP A 548 -6.53 -8.46 -13.08
C TRP A 548 -7.25 -7.20 -12.63
N VAL A 549 -6.52 -6.09 -12.59
CA VAL A 549 -7.07 -4.76 -12.34
C VAL A 549 -6.80 -3.83 -13.52
N VAL A 550 -7.79 -3.03 -13.91
CA VAL A 550 -7.63 -1.96 -14.91
C VAL A 550 -6.71 -0.90 -14.33
N ALA A 551 -5.49 -0.81 -14.85
CA ALA A 551 -4.46 0.11 -14.41
C ALA A 551 -4.32 1.35 -15.33
N GLY A 552 -4.99 1.38 -16.48
CA GLY A 552 -4.98 2.53 -17.38
C GLY A 552 -5.73 2.33 -18.70
N LEU A 553 -6.17 3.44 -19.28
CA LEU A 553 -6.92 3.52 -20.55
C LEU A 553 -6.04 4.15 -21.65
N MET A 554 -4.92 3.48 -21.95
CA MET A 554 -3.73 4.03 -22.60
C MET A 554 -3.97 4.58 -24.02
N GLU A 555 -4.60 3.78 -24.89
CA GLU A 555 -4.76 4.05 -26.32
C GLU A 555 -6.24 3.86 -26.69
N PRO A 556 -6.73 4.38 -27.83
CA PRO A 556 -8.13 4.21 -28.25
C PRO A 556 -8.59 2.75 -28.32
N THR A 557 -7.66 1.81 -28.53
CA THR A 557 -7.94 0.39 -28.72
C THR A 557 -7.33 -0.53 -27.66
N LYS A 558 -6.56 0.00 -26.69
CA LYS A 558 -5.87 -0.82 -25.68
C LYS A 558 -6.12 -0.36 -24.25
N ILE A 559 -6.33 -1.32 -23.37
CA ILE A 559 -6.35 -1.12 -21.92
C ILE A 559 -5.11 -1.74 -21.28
N ARG A 560 -4.65 -1.18 -20.16
CA ARG A 560 -3.57 -1.74 -19.34
C ARG A 560 -4.16 -2.49 -18.17
N LEU A 561 -3.82 -3.77 -18.06
CA LEU A 561 -4.19 -4.64 -16.94
C LEU A 561 -2.95 -4.98 -16.11
N ARG A 562 -3.11 -5.14 -14.79
CA ARG A 562 -2.07 -5.66 -13.90
C ARG A 562 -2.62 -6.79 -13.03
N PRO A 563 -1.78 -7.73 -12.56
CA PRO A 563 -2.21 -8.73 -11.59
C PRO A 563 -2.81 -8.04 -10.35
N SER A 564 -3.97 -8.52 -9.91
CA SER A 564 -4.68 -7.92 -8.77
C SER A 564 -4.07 -8.39 -7.44
N ILE A 565 -3.85 -9.71 -7.31
CA ILE A 565 -3.36 -10.36 -6.09
C ILE A 565 -1.83 -10.37 -6.03
N LEU A 566 -1.16 -10.61 -7.16
CA LEU A 566 0.30 -10.72 -7.22
C LEU A 566 0.98 -9.34 -7.29
N SER A 567 2.15 -9.21 -6.69
CA SER A 567 2.94 -7.98 -6.60
C SER A 567 4.42 -8.24 -6.87
N GLN A 568 5.06 -7.32 -7.59
CA GLN A 568 6.48 -7.42 -7.94
C GLN A 568 7.40 -7.40 -6.71
N GLU A 569 6.95 -6.78 -5.60
CA GLU A 569 7.79 -6.55 -4.42
C GLU A 569 8.33 -7.84 -3.75
N GLY A 570 7.66 -8.97 -3.96
CA GLY A 570 8.12 -10.27 -3.45
C GLY A 570 8.97 -11.09 -4.41
N MET A 571 9.26 -10.60 -5.62
CA MET A 571 9.86 -11.42 -6.68
C MET A 571 11.33 -11.76 -6.45
N ASP A 572 12.10 -10.91 -5.77
CA ASP A 572 13.55 -11.11 -5.66
C ASP A 572 13.91 -12.43 -4.95
N ARG A 573 13.24 -12.72 -3.83
CA ARG A 573 13.43 -14.00 -3.11
C ARG A 573 12.92 -15.21 -3.90
N ILE A 574 11.89 -15.03 -4.72
CA ILE A 574 11.37 -16.09 -5.57
C ILE A 574 12.39 -16.46 -6.64
N LYS A 575 13.04 -15.47 -7.25
CA LYS A 575 14.12 -15.69 -8.23
C LYS A 575 15.33 -16.40 -7.62
N GLU A 576 15.70 -16.04 -6.40
CA GLU A 576 16.80 -16.70 -5.68
C GLU A 576 16.49 -18.18 -5.39
N ALA A 577 15.24 -18.50 -5.06
CA ALA A 577 14.81 -19.86 -4.73
C ALA A 577 14.47 -20.72 -5.96
N HIS A 578 14.05 -20.11 -7.05
CA HIS A 578 13.59 -20.77 -8.27
C HIS A 578 14.34 -20.20 -9.49
N PRO A 579 15.49 -20.78 -9.86
CA PRO A 579 16.19 -20.38 -11.08
C PRO A 579 15.36 -20.82 -12.29
N VAL A 580 14.79 -19.83 -12.99
CA VAL A 580 13.97 -20.02 -14.21
C VAL A 580 14.66 -19.35 -15.39
N ASP A 581 14.33 -19.79 -16.61
CA ASP A 581 14.82 -19.20 -17.85
C ASP A 581 14.68 -17.67 -17.87
N ALA A 582 15.76 -16.99 -18.28
CA ALA A 582 15.84 -15.53 -18.26
C ALA A 582 14.80 -14.84 -19.15
N SER A 583 14.38 -15.48 -20.25
CA SER A 583 13.34 -14.93 -21.14
C SER A 583 11.96 -14.97 -20.49
N ILE A 584 11.63 -16.03 -19.75
CA ILE A 584 10.37 -16.14 -18.98
C ILE A 584 10.35 -15.08 -17.88
N LEU A 585 11.46 -14.91 -17.15
CA LEU A 585 11.57 -13.90 -16.11
C LEU A 585 11.44 -12.48 -16.67
N HIS A 586 12.03 -12.20 -17.84
CA HIS A 586 11.86 -10.91 -18.52
C HIS A 586 10.40 -10.61 -18.86
N ASP A 587 9.67 -11.61 -19.37
CA ASP A 587 8.23 -11.47 -19.66
C ASP A 587 7.42 -11.20 -18.38
N VAL A 588 7.67 -11.96 -17.31
CA VAL A 588 7.01 -11.79 -16.00
C VAL A 588 7.25 -10.38 -15.45
N GLU A 589 8.50 -9.91 -15.48
CA GLU A 589 8.86 -8.57 -15.02
C GLU A 589 8.21 -7.48 -15.87
N SER A 590 8.17 -7.67 -17.19
CA SER A 590 7.50 -6.76 -18.11
C SER A 590 6.00 -6.63 -17.81
N ILE A 591 5.33 -7.72 -17.42
CA ILE A 591 3.93 -7.69 -16.98
C ILE A 591 3.77 -6.89 -15.69
N PHE A 592 4.65 -7.05 -14.70
CA PHE A 592 4.58 -6.26 -13.47
C PHE A 592 4.83 -4.76 -13.72
N ASP A 593 5.88 -4.44 -14.47
CA ASP A 593 6.31 -3.06 -14.73
C ASP A 593 5.33 -2.34 -15.69
N LYS A 594 5.21 -2.85 -16.92
CA LYS A 594 4.47 -2.19 -18.01
C LYS A 594 2.97 -2.52 -18.02
N GLY A 595 2.57 -3.60 -17.37
CA GLY A 595 1.22 -4.15 -17.42
C GLY A 595 0.92 -4.87 -18.74
N TRP A 596 -0.08 -5.75 -18.71
CA TRP A 596 -0.63 -6.36 -19.91
C TRP A 596 -1.40 -5.31 -20.72
N ARG A 597 -0.90 -4.98 -21.92
CA ARG A 597 -1.53 -4.01 -22.83
C ARG A 597 -2.47 -4.72 -23.80
N MET A 598 -3.65 -5.10 -23.30
CA MET A 598 -4.63 -5.86 -24.05
C MET A 598 -5.38 -4.97 -25.05
N ALA A 599 -5.51 -5.43 -26.30
CA ALA A 599 -6.40 -4.81 -27.28
C ALA A 599 -7.87 -5.15 -26.95
N VAL A 600 -8.76 -4.15 -26.92
CA VAL A 600 -10.19 -4.37 -26.62
C VAL A 600 -10.85 -5.28 -27.65
N GLY A 601 -10.43 -5.21 -28.92
CA GLY A 601 -10.93 -6.07 -29.98
C GLY A 601 -10.60 -7.55 -29.79
N THR A 602 -9.61 -7.91 -28.97
CA THR A 602 -9.30 -9.30 -28.62
C THR A 602 -10.03 -9.78 -27.38
N ALA A 603 -10.83 -8.93 -26.71
CA ALA A 603 -11.54 -9.30 -25.49
C ALA A 603 -12.42 -10.53 -25.68
N SER A 604 -13.02 -10.73 -26.87
CA SER A 604 -13.84 -11.91 -27.17
C SER A 604 -13.06 -13.23 -27.25
N LYS A 605 -11.72 -13.19 -27.34
CA LYS A 605 -10.88 -14.41 -27.25
C LYS A 605 -10.84 -14.95 -25.82
N TYR A 606 -11.07 -14.09 -24.84
CA TYR A 606 -11.05 -14.40 -23.42
C TYR A 606 -12.49 -14.37 -22.88
N LYS A 607 -12.84 -15.24 -21.92
CA LYS A 607 -14.10 -15.04 -21.19
C LYS A 607 -13.81 -14.06 -20.06
N MET A 608 -14.04 -12.77 -20.34
CA MET A 608 -13.75 -11.69 -19.39
C MET A 608 -15.00 -11.30 -18.60
N ARG A 609 -14.85 -11.14 -17.29
CA ARG A 609 -15.91 -10.67 -16.39
C ARG A 609 -15.40 -9.51 -15.55
N VAL A 610 -16.10 -8.38 -15.63
CA VAL A 610 -15.88 -7.25 -14.71
C VAL A 610 -16.52 -7.60 -13.36
N VAL A 611 -15.72 -7.55 -12.30
CA VAL A 611 -16.14 -7.85 -10.93
C VAL A 611 -16.23 -6.57 -10.13
N ARG A 612 -17.36 -6.40 -9.44
CA ARG A 612 -17.62 -5.32 -8.50
C ARG A 612 -17.83 -5.91 -7.13
N ARG A 613 -17.24 -5.32 -6.10
CA ARG A 613 -17.33 -5.81 -4.72
C ARG A 613 -18.01 -4.80 -3.81
N ASN A 614 -18.63 -5.29 -2.74
CA ASN A 614 -19.10 -4.45 -1.64
C ASN A 614 -17.94 -4.15 -0.65
N VAL A 615 -18.25 -3.47 0.46
CA VAL A 615 -17.25 -3.10 1.47
C VAL A 615 -16.63 -4.28 2.22
N PHE A 616 -17.30 -5.45 2.21
CA PHE A 616 -16.76 -6.70 2.76
C PHE A 616 -15.97 -7.50 1.72
N GLY A 617 -15.91 -7.02 0.48
CA GLY A 617 -15.20 -7.70 -0.61
C GLY A 617 -16.00 -8.80 -1.30
N GLU A 618 -17.29 -8.92 -1.03
CA GLU A 618 -18.17 -9.88 -1.68
C GLU A 618 -18.55 -9.41 -3.08
N LYS A 619 -18.64 -10.33 -4.05
CA LYS A 619 -19.05 -10.04 -5.43
C LYS A 619 -20.50 -9.54 -5.44
N ARG A 620 -20.74 -8.38 -6.05
CA ARG A 620 -22.06 -7.76 -6.14
C ARG A 620 -22.65 -7.96 -7.54
N TYR A 621 -23.67 -8.81 -7.66
CA TYR A 621 -24.36 -9.08 -8.93
C TYR A 621 -25.59 -8.18 -9.16
N THR A 622 -26.23 -7.70 -8.08
CA THR A 622 -27.41 -6.82 -8.10
C THR A 622 -27.38 -5.80 -6.93
N SER A 623 -28.20 -4.75 -6.99
CA SER A 623 -28.35 -3.68 -5.97
C SER A 623 -29.65 -2.95 -6.21
N LYS A 624 -30.30 -2.63 -5.10
CA LYS A 624 -31.53 -1.84 -5.05
C LYS A 624 -31.25 -0.34 -4.91
N ASN A 625 -30.00 0.05 -4.63
CA ASN A 625 -29.58 1.43 -4.33
C ASN A 625 -28.78 2.08 -5.47
N ILE A 626 -28.98 1.66 -6.73
CA ILE A 626 -28.24 2.15 -7.93
C ILE A 626 -26.70 2.12 -7.72
N CYS A 627 -26.21 1.12 -7.00
CA CYS A 627 -24.76 0.85 -6.87
C CYS A 627 -24.35 -0.26 -7.85
N LEU A 628 -23.16 -0.20 -8.45
CA LEU A 628 -22.78 -0.96 -9.67
C LEU A 628 -22.65 -2.49 -9.57
N PHE A 629 -22.94 -3.20 -10.67
CA PHE A 629 -23.00 -4.68 -10.72
C PHE A 629 -21.84 -5.37 -11.42
N ALA A 630 -21.60 -6.61 -11.03
CA ALA A 630 -20.82 -7.60 -11.76
C ALA A 630 -21.70 -8.26 -12.83
N GLY A 631 -21.26 -8.21 -14.08
CA GLY A 631 -21.94 -8.82 -15.23
C GLY A 631 -22.53 -7.80 -16.21
N ALA A 632 -21.93 -7.71 -17.40
CA ALA A 632 -22.55 -7.05 -18.54
C ALA A 632 -23.58 -7.99 -19.17
N SER A 633 -24.81 -7.93 -18.67
CA SER A 633 -25.98 -8.51 -19.32
C SER A 633 -27.17 -7.60 -19.08
N THR A 634 -27.65 -7.01 -20.15
CA THR A 634 -28.79 -6.12 -20.20
C THR A 634 -30.06 -6.85 -19.73
N ARG A 635 -30.63 -6.43 -18.59
CA ARG A 635 -32.08 -6.45 -18.42
C ARG A 635 -32.56 -5.05 -18.07
N ARG A 636 -33.28 -4.46 -19.03
CA ARG A 636 -34.17 -3.33 -18.82
C ARG A 636 -35.14 -3.69 -17.69
N SER A 637 -35.31 -2.81 -16.71
CA SER A 637 -36.61 -2.64 -16.07
C SER A 637 -36.96 -1.16 -16.12
N MET A 638 -37.77 -0.83 -17.12
CA MET A 638 -38.64 0.34 -17.09
C MET A 638 -39.69 0.16 -15.98
N THR A 639 -40.20 1.32 -15.54
CA THR A 639 -41.48 1.58 -14.84
C THR A 639 -41.62 1.15 -13.38
N CYS A 640 -41.85 2.14 -12.51
CA CYS A 640 -43.06 2.15 -11.69
C CYS A 640 -43.56 3.59 -11.47
N LYS A 641 -44.62 3.94 -12.20
CA LYS A 641 -45.59 4.97 -11.84
C LYS A 641 -46.76 4.24 -11.16
N ALA A 642 -47.08 4.69 -9.96
CA ALA A 642 -48.35 4.65 -9.20
C ALA A 642 -49.48 3.64 -9.55
N LEU A 643 -49.98 2.99 -8.49
CA LEU A 643 -51.35 2.50 -8.16
C LEU A 643 -51.15 1.25 -7.26
N GLY A 644 -51.76 1.04 -6.10
CA GLY A 644 -52.93 1.61 -5.45
C GLY A 644 -53.59 0.45 -4.67
N GLU A 645 -53.52 0.52 -3.33
CA GLU A 645 -54.43 -0.05 -2.31
C GLU A 645 -54.74 -1.57 -2.18
N LEU A 646 -54.98 -1.92 -0.90
CA LEU A 646 -55.71 -3.09 -0.32
C LEU A 646 -54.96 -4.45 -0.33
N LEU A 647 -54.74 -5.21 0.76
CA LEU A 647 -55.40 -5.35 2.06
C LEU A 647 -54.47 -6.00 3.12
N THR A 648 -54.41 -5.36 4.30
CA THR A 648 -54.44 -5.88 5.70
C THR A 648 -53.81 -7.22 6.12
N ALA A 649 -52.95 -7.09 7.16
CA ALA A 649 -52.82 -7.88 8.41
C ALA A 649 -52.41 -9.38 8.32
N HIS A 650 -51.41 -9.90 9.03
CA HIS A 650 -51.03 -9.71 10.43
C HIS A 650 -49.55 -10.11 10.72
N LYS A 651 -48.89 -9.32 11.57
CA LYS A 651 -47.88 -9.65 12.61
C LYS A 651 -46.70 -10.60 12.29
N CYS A 652 -45.51 -10.00 12.16
CA CYS A 652 -44.41 -10.19 13.13
C CYS A 652 -43.36 -9.05 12.97
N MET A 653 -43.49 -7.98 13.79
CA MET A 653 -42.38 -7.11 14.25
C MET A 653 -41.62 -7.92 15.34
N ALA A 654 -40.32 -7.87 15.57
CA ALA A 654 -39.32 -6.79 15.66
C ALA A 654 -37.94 -7.48 15.84
N ASP A 655 -36.75 -6.95 15.54
CA ASP A 655 -36.32 -5.68 14.97
C ASP A 655 -34.93 -5.87 14.35
N CYS A 656 -34.81 -5.49 13.08
CA CYS A 656 -33.54 -5.21 12.39
C CYS A 656 -33.33 -3.70 12.42
N GLY A 657 -32.37 -3.22 13.22
CA GLY A 657 -31.98 -1.82 13.30
C GLY A 657 -31.22 -1.33 12.07
N THR A 658 -31.97 -0.79 11.12
CA THR A 658 -31.68 0.40 10.28
C THR A 658 -30.22 0.72 9.89
N PHE A 659 -29.96 0.45 8.61
CA PHE A 659 -29.05 1.20 7.74
C PHE A 659 -29.56 2.63 7.52
N ALA A 660 -28.73 3.64 7.81
CA ALA A 660 -28.86 4.98 7.25
C ALA A 660 -27.46 5.46 6.84
N GLY A 661 -27.22 5.53 5.54
CA GLY A 661 -26.06 6.21 4.98
C GLY A 661 -26.26 7.72 5.08
N ALA A 662 -25.28 8.41 5.65
CA ALA A 662 -25.16 9.85 5.54
C ALA A 662 -23.81 10.20 4.91
N CYS A 663 -23.88 10.89 3.77
CA CYS A 663 -22.77 11.57 3.12
C CYS A 663 -22.06 12.48 4.12
N LEU A 664 -20.76 12.26 4.35
CA LEU A 664 -19.92 13.23 5.05
C LEU A 664 -19.43 14.28 4.03
N SER A 665 -20.21 15.35 3.89
CA SER A 665 -19.74 16.60 3.30
C SER A 665 -18.73 17.24 4.25
N ALA A 666 -17.63 17.73 3.68
CA ALA A 666 -16.57 18.44 4.38
C ALA A 666 -17.12 19.65 5.16
N LEU A 667 -16.90 19.66 6.49
CA LEU A 667 -16.96 20.88 7.29
C LEU A 667 -15.53 21.27 7.66
N ILE A 668 -14.97 22.20 6.89
CA ILE A 668 -13.77 22.96 7.26
C ILE A 668 -14.22 23.93 8.37
N MET A 669 -13.98 23.58 9.64
CA MET A 669 -14.08 24.57 10.71
C MET A 669 -12.86 25.50 10.64
N ARG A 670 -13.09 26.72 10.15
CA ARG A 670 -12.19 27.85 10.32
C ARG A 670 -12.08 28.18 11.81
N ASN A 671 -10.85 28.16 12.29
CA ASN A 671 -10.45 28.57 13.64
C ASN A 671 -10.62 30.09 13.78
N PRO A 672 -11.46 30.63 14.69
CA PRO A 672 -11.46 32.06 14.96
C PRO A 672 -10.36 32.37 15.97
N ARG A 673 -9.44 33.24 15.54
CA ARG A 673 -8.47 33.92 16.39
C ARG A 673 -9.17 34.46 17.64
N LYS A 674 -8.64 34.16 18.82
CA LYS A 674 -8.84 34.98 20.01
C LYS A 674 -7.54 35.72 20.31
N SER A 675 -7.64 37.03 20.19
CA SER A 675 -6.84 38.04 20.85
C SER A 675 -6.92 37.88 22.37
N HIS A 676 -5.79 37.64 23.02
CA HIS A 676 -5.16 38.53 23.99
C HIS A 676 -3.81 37.96 24.41
#